data_AF-A0A3D8L7G8-F1
#
_entry.id   AF-A0A3D8L7G8-F1
#
_cell.length_a   1.000
_cell.length_b   1.000
_cell.length_c   1.000
_cell.angle_alpha   90.00
_cell.angle_beta   90.00
_cell.angle_gamma   90.00
#
_symmetry.space_group_name_H-M   'P 1'
#
loop_
_entity.id
_entity.type
_entity.pdbx_description
1 polymer ?
#
loop_
_entity_poly.entity_id
_entity_poly.type
_entity_poly.pdbx_seq_one_letter_code
_entity_poly.pdbx_strand_id
1 'polypeptide(L)'
;MKKLLCIIVIYSLVIGGCSQRAQTGQSAQSDAPAKRIDILFLGHESRHHDSEKFFPMLALPLFQEGINLHYTADPDDLTAENLEDYDGLMIYANHEEITPEQEQAMREFVEGGKALIPIHSATYMFRNSDWYVSAVGGQFKSHKVGTFTAPIVMPEHPVMQGLSEFETWDETYVHHKINPDMTVLMERVEGNHREPWTWVRTQGEGKVFYTAYGHDERTWNNPGFHKLVASGVKWAVSDEARDRLARLDIPTPNFEEADIPNYEQRDPAPKFQHALSPEESQKLIQVPVDFELQLFASEPDIINPIAMAWDEKGRLWVIETEDYPNEVRDEAGVGKDRIKILEDTDGDGKADKFTVFADGLNIPTSLAFANGGVIISMAPNFVFLKDTDGDDKADVKENIITGWGKTDTHAGPSSLKYGLDNKIWGVVGYAGYNGTVSGKEMTFSQALYRFDPNGENLEALGRTTNNTWGLGFSEEFDVFVSTANGLHSAYFAMPNQYAKRAVVGGSGNTVYRIDTHYDMPHITPYLRQVDFHGGYTAAAGHNIYTARDYPKSFWNSVGLVTEPTGRVLHKAVLERKGAGYTEKNGFNLLASSDEWFAPVHAEVGPDGAIWVADWYNFIIQHNPTPRGFENGEGNAYVNPWRDKQHGRIYRLVYKGAKPYEPMQLTASNAEGLVAALSDDNMFWRTTAQRLIVDNRKTEVIPSLYALINDQSVDEIGLNSPAVHALWTLHGLGALDGSNTEALEVVTKALSHPAAGVRKNAVQVLPRDEKTLTAIQNAGLTNDKDLKTRMAAVLAIADMPASPELGKLVYEESKKQENEEDEYLPQAFFAAALAHQQGFMAAAPNDLSLERPDSVLTLSERLVKSMGQEQYRLDRWTPIMFPPDVTGKEITVRASIGPSDDGFEGVVMSHGDKDAGYSLYVQDNKLHWLVKQDGKAYKATTTTALPTERFDAVARLSSGGLMTINVNDATVAEAQAPSLFTEPLATEEVRTGRDLREGENRVGDYLDRFYFKGQLRRDASLELKQPVAAPKQTGNTVAAATKERNERAAAASTRPAAKTAAAKPAAKPTAKGATIDIKVVEHEMKFDKETFTVKAGQKVTLNFSNPDFMQHNFVLIMPGTLEKVGKASDVLARDPKGAEKNYIPNMTEVIVATPLVDPQGRETLVFTAPDKPGEYPFVCTVPGHWRLMNGVMKVEASNL
;
A
#
# COMPACT_ATOMS: atom_id res chain seq x y z
N MET A 1 -31.79 -22.34 50.28
CA MET A 1 -32.39 -23.17 51.36
C MET A 1 -33.89 -23.19 51.13
N LYS A 2 -34.62 -24.28 50.92
CA LYS A 2 -34.42 -25.74 50.99
C LYS A 2 -35.35 -26.30 49.89
N LYS A 3 -34.84 -27.12 48.96
CA LYS A 3 -34.78 -28.59 49.10
C LYS A 3 -36.13 -29.21 49.46
N LEU A 4 -36.59 -30.09 48.59
CA LEU A 4 -36.76 -31.54 48.84
C LEU A 4 -38.14 -32.07 48.40
N LEU A 5 -38.26 -32.42 47.13
CA LEU A 5 -39.11 -33.54 46.71
C LEU A 5 -38.32 -34.42 45.73
N CYS A 6 -37.11 -34.80 46.17
CA CYS A 6 -36.45 -36.01 45.70
C CYS A 6 -37.01 -37.18 46.49
N ILE A 7 -37.03 -38.36 45.84
CA ILE A 7 -37.17 -39.73 46.35
C ILE A 7 -38.42 -40.40 45.76
N ILE A 8 -38.19 -41.54 45.10
CA ILE A 8 -39.10 -42.43 44.32
C ILE A 8 -39.05 -42.23 42.79
N VAL A 9 -37.86 -42.36 42.18
CA VAL A 9 -37.65 -43.11 40.91
C VAL A 9 -36.20 -43.67 40.89
N ILE A 10 -35.80 -44.36 41.95
CA ILE A 10 -34.54 -45.13 41.98
C ILE A 10 -34.90 -46.54 42.46
N TYR A 11 -34.30 -47.54 41.81
CA TYR A 11 -34.34 -48.99 42.07
C TYR A 11 -35.26 -49.84 41.21
N SER A 12 -34.96 -49.91 39.91
CA SER A 12 -34.95 -51.18 39.19
C SER A 12 -34.27 -51.02 37.84
N LEU A 13 -32.98 -51.38 37.78
CA LEU A 13 -32.41 -52.32 36.80
C LEU A 13 -30.89 -52.13 36.70
N VAL A 14 -30.19 -52.98 37.43
CA VAL A 14 -28.75 -53.19 37.43
C VAL A 14 -28.53 -54.66 37.05
N ILE A 15 -27.64 -54.88 36.07
CA ILE A 15 -26.96 -56.14 35.65
C ILE A 15 -27.69 -57.06 34.65
N GLY A 16 -27.23 -57.00 33.39
CA GLY A 16 -26.40 -58.05 32.78
C GLY A 16 -27.06 -59.19 32.01
N GLY A 17 -26.78 -59.30 30.70
CA GLY A 17 -27.01 -60.53 29.93
C GLY A 17 -26.85 -60.37 28.42
N CYS A 18 -25.70 -60.81 27.89
CA CYS A 18 -25.22 -60.69 26.51
C CYS A 18 -26.03 -61.43 25.40
N SER A 19 -25.74 -61.01 24.16
CA SER A 19 -25.58 -61.83 22.93
C SER A 19 -26.82 -62.20 22.10
N GLN A 20 -26.99 -61.55 20.93
CA GLN A 20 -26.76 -62.18 19.61
C GLN A 20 -26.78 -61.16 18.46
N ARG A 21 -25.72 -61.21 17.63
CA ARG A 21 -25.55 -60.56 16.31
C ARG A 21 -26.57 -61.12 15.30
N ALA A 22 -27.06 -60.27 14.38
CA ALA A 22 -26.63 -60.23 12.97
C ALA A 22 -27.67 -59.59 12.02
N GLN A 23 -27.17 -58.69 11.15
CA GLN A 23 -27.67 -58.27 9.82
C GLN A 23 -28.99 -57.45 9.79
N THR A 24 -29.12 -56.28 9.16
CA THR A 24 -28.45 -55.57 8.05
C THR A 24 -28.71 -54.06 8.26
N GLY A 25 -27.75 -53.15 8.17
CA GLY A 25 -27.26 -52.62 6.91
C GLY A 25 -28.02 -51.36 6.45
N GLN A 26 -28.07 -50.32 7.28
CA GLN A 26 -28.31 -48.93 6.85
C GLN A 26 -27.47 -48.05 7.77
N SER A 27 -26.38 -47.51 7.22
CA SER A 27 -25.55 -46.49 7.85
C SER A 27 -26.44 -45.32 8.23
N ALA A 28 -26.41 -44.91 9.49
CA ALA A 28 -26.86 -43.58 9.88
C ALA A 28 -26.03 -42.58 9.06
N GLN A 29 -26.67 -41.98 8.07
CA GLN A 29 -26.11 -40.89 7.27
C GLN A 29 -25.80 -39.76 8.26
N SER A 30 -24.56 -39.28 8.31
CA SER A 30 -24.20 -38.24 9.29
C SER A 30 -25.01 -36.97 9.01
N ASP A 31 -25.64 -36.41 10.05
CA ASP A 31 -26.39 -35.14 10.01
C ASP A 31 -25.48 -33.92 9.76
N ALA A 32 -24.18 -34.12 9.46
CA ALA A 32 -23.23 -33.06 9.22
C ALA A 32 -23.48 -32.37 7.85
N PRO A 33 -23.47 -31.02 7.80
CA PRO A 33 -23.72 -30.27 6.58
C PRO A 33 -22.67 -30.58 5.51
N ALA A 34 -23.09 -30.52 4.24
CA ALA A 34 -22.18 -30.66 3.12
C ALA A 34 -21.20 -29.47 3.09
N LYS A 35 -19.90 -29.75 2.99
CA LYS A 35 -18.84 -28.73 2.97
C LYS A 35 -17.59 -29.21 2.25
N ARG A 36 -16.71 -28.26 1.92
CA ARG A 36 -15.37 -28.54 1.37
C ARG A 36 -14.48 -29.20 2.42
N ILE A 37 -13.37 -29.80 1.99
CA ILE A 37 -12.31 -30.28 2.88
C ILE A 37 -11.49 -29.06 3.32
N ASP A 38 -11.34 -28.84 4.61
CA ASP A 38 -10.54 -27.73 5.14
C ASP A 38 -9.18 -28.23 5.64
N ILE A 39 -8.07 -27.70 5.11
CA ILE A 39 -6.71 -28.08 5.49
C ILE A 39 -5.96 -26.86 6.02
N LEU A 40 -5.40 -26.98 7.22
CA LEU A 40 -4.45 -26.00 7.73
C LEU A 40 -3.11 -26.20 7.01
N PHE A 41 -2.59 -25.16 6.36
CA PHE A 41 -1.30 -25.15 5.71
C PHE A 41 -0.30 -24.41 6.59
N LEU A 42 0.62 -25.15 7.21
CA LEU A 42 1.73 -24.59 7.99
C LEU A 42 2.94 -24.32 7.09
N GLY A 43 3.19 -23.03 6.87
CA GLY A 43 4.36 -22.47 6.22
C GLY A 43 5.41 -21.95 7.22
N HIS A 44 6.30 -21.09 6.72
CA HIS A 44 7.29 -20.36 7.51
C HIS A 44 7.75 -19.07 6.82
N GLU A 45 8.24 -18.11 7.61
CA GLU A 45 8.80 -16.85 7.11
C GLU A 45 10.25 -17.04 6.61
N SER A 46 10.42 -17.73 5.48
CA SER A 46 11.73 -17.97 4.86
C SER A 46 11.69 -17.82 3.35
N ARG A 47 12.74 -17.23 2.76
CA ARG A 47 12.88 -17.11 1.30
C ARG A 47 13.43 -18.36 0.62
N HIS A 48 13.96 -19.33 1.38
CA HIS A 48 14.54 -20.54 0.79
C HIS A 48 13.48 -21.57 0.40
N HIS A 49 12.43 -21.68 1.19
CA HIS A 49 11.21 -22.44 0.89
C HIS A 49 10.03 -21.47 1.09
N ASP A 50 9.90 -20.53 0.16
CA ASP A 50 8.97 -19.39 0.27
C ASP A 50 7.51 -19.85 0.21
N SER A 51 7.03 -20.31 1.36
CA SER A 51 5.72 -20.93 1.53
C SER A 51 4.60 -19.97 1.18
N GLU A 52 4.76 -18.66 1.47
CA GLU A 52 3.79 -17.63 1.12
C GLU A 52 3.70 -17.46 -0.40
N LYS A 53 4.84 -17.43 -1.10
CA LYS A 53 4.90 -17.39 -2.58
C LYS A 53 4.27 -18.62 -3.23
N PHE A 54 4.52 -19.81 -2.68
CA PHE A 54 4.12 -21.07 -3.33
C PHE A 54 2.69 -21.51 -2.98
N PHE A 55 2.18 -21.12 -1.81
CA PHE A 55 0.84 -21.47 -1.35
C PHE A 55 -0.26 -21.20 -2.41
N PRO A 56 -0.34 -20.02 -3.06
CA PRO A 56 -1.39 -19.76 -4.06
C PRO A 56 -1.33 -20.70 -5.27
N MET A 57 -0.15 -21.15 -5.67
CA MET A 57 0.04 -22.08 -6.81
C MET A 57 -0.58 -23.45 -6.55
N LEU A 58 -0.76 -23.82 -5.27
CA LEU A 58 -1.41 -25.06 -4.85
C LEU A 58 -2.86 -24.83 -4.41
N ALA A 59 -3.15 -23.73 -3.73
CA ALA A 59 -4.50 -23.41 -3.25
C ALA A 59 -5.52 -23.30 -4.39
N LEU A 60 -5.15 -22.62 -5.49
CA LEU A 60 -6.02 -22.42 -6.66
C LEU A 60 -6.51 -23.76 -7.28
N PRO A 61 -5.65 -24.71 -7.68
CA PRO A 61 -6.10 -25.98 -8.25
C PRO A 61 -6.80 -26.88 -7.23
N LEU A 62 -6.39 -26.87 -5.95
CA LEU A 62 -7.04 -27.68 -4.91
C LEU A 62 -8.45 -27.17 -4.58
N PHE A 63 -8.67 -25.85 -4.67
CA PHE A 63 -10.00 -25.28 -4.52
C PHE A 63 -10.98 -25.83 -5.56
N GLN A 64 -10.56 -26.00 -6.82
CA GLN A 64 -11.39 -26.60 -7.88
C GLN A 64 -11.75 -28.07 -7.57
N GLU A 65 -10.92 -28.76 -6.78
CA GLU A 65 -11.11 -30.14 -6.36
C GLU A 65 -11.94 -30.29 -5.07
N GLY A 66 -12.43 -29.18 -4.50
CA GLY A 66 -13.22 -29.16 -3.27
C GLY A 66 -12.40 -29.09 -1.98
N ILE A 67 -11.14 -28.65 -2.05
CA ILE A 67 -10.21 -28.56 -0.93
C ILE A 67 -9.85 -27.09 -0.69
N ASN A 68 -10.16 -26.58 0.49
CA ASN A 68 -9.72 -25.27 0.97
C ASN A 68 -8.39 -25.42 1.70
N LEU A 69 -7.42 -24.57 1.36
CA LEU A 69 -6.21 -24.41 2.14
C LEU A 69 -6.29 -23.10 2.93
N HIS A 70 -5.89 -23.13 4.20
CA HIS A 70 -5.84 -21.99 5.10
C HIS A 70 -4.38 -21.80 5.55
N TYR A 71 -3.75 -20.68 5.18
CA TYR A 71 -2.32 -20.47 5.41
C TYR A 71 -2.04 -19.91 6.81
N THR A 72 -1.01 -20.45 7.48
CA THR A 72 -0.33 -19.81 8.60
C THR A 72 1.17 -20.04 8.50
N ALA A 73 1.97 -19.07 8.95
CA ALA A 73 3.41 -19.21 9.13
C ALA A 73 3.80 -19.41 10.60
N ASP A 74 2.83 -19.35 11.52
CA ASP A 74 3.04 -19.34 12.96
C ASP A 74 2.83 -20.74 13.57
N PRO A 75 3.87 -21.38 14.13
CA PRO A 75 3.73 -22.65 14.85
C PRO A 75 2.80 -22.57 16.08
N ASP A 76 2.56 -21.38 16.64
CA ASP A 76 1.66 -21.21 17.78
C ASP A 76 0.19 -21.48 17.42
N ASP A 77 -0.14 -21.57 16.12
CA ASP A 77 -1.45 -22.04 15.64
C ASP A 77 -1.63 -23.56 15.78
N LEU A 78 -0.60 -24.32 16.16
CA LEU A 78 -0.68 -25.76 16.42
C LEU A 78 -1.26 -26.06 17.81
N THR A 79 -2.48 -25.63 18.05
CA THR A 79 -3.24 -25.90 19.28
C THR A 79 -4.38 -26.88 19.03
N ALA A 80 -4.82 -27.58 20.07
CA ALA A 80 -5.96 -28.49 19.95
C ALA A 80 -7.25 -27.77 19.52
N GLU A 81 -7.47 -26.55 20.04
CA GLU A 81 -8.62 -25.69 19.71
C GLU A 81 -8.60 -25.27 18.23
N ASN A 82 -7.47 -24.79 17.71
CA ASN A 82 -7.42 -24.41 16.30
C ASN A 82 -7.49 -25.63 15.37
N LEU A 83 -6.79 -26.72 15.69
CA LEU A 83 -6.73 -27.89 14.83
C LEU A 83 -8.08 -28.61 14.67
N GLU A 84 -9.00 -28.52 15.64
CA GLU A 84 -10.26 -29.27 15.63
C GLU A 84 -11.16 -28.94 14.42
N ASP A 85 -11.05 -27.72 13.91
CA ASP A 85 -11.82 -27.20 12.77
C ASP A 85 -11.37 -27.77 11.41
N TYR A 86 -10.17 -28.32 11.34
CA TYR A 86 -9.57 -28.80 10.09
C TYR A 86 -9.73 -30.32 9.90
N ASP A 87 -9.76 -30.76 8.65
CA ASP A 87 -9.76 -32.17 8.25
C ASP A 87 -8.34 -32.74 8.11
N GLY A 88 -7.34 -31.86 8.06
CA GLY A 88 -5.92 -32.23 8.02
C GLY A 88 -4.97 -31.05 8.17
N LEU A 89 -3.70 -31.39 8.37
CA LEU A 89 -2.57 -30.47 8.47
C LEU A 89 -1.59 -30.74 7.32
N MET A 90 -1.41 -29.76 6.44
CA MET A 90 -0.38 -29.74 5.41
C MET A 90 0.82 -28.93 5.89
N ILE A 91 2.03 -29.44 5.65
CA ILE A 91 3.26 -28.80 6.14
C ILE A 91 4.21 -28.59 4.98
N TYR A 92 4.67 -27.34 4.82
CA TYR A 92 5.78 -26.97 3.95
C TYR A 92 6.60 -25.86 4.63
N ALA A 93 7.52 -26.29 5.50
CA ALA A 93 8.29 -25.38 6.35
C ALA A 93 9.59 -26.06 6.83
N ASN A 94 10.43 -25.30 7.54
CA ASN A 94 11.68 -25.74 8.16
C ASN A 94 11.77 -25.31 9.64
N HIS A 95 10.67 -25.35 10.40
CA HIS A 95 10.75 -25.06 11.84
C HIS A 95 11.57 -26.14 12.55
N GLU A 96 12.62 -25.74 13.28
CA GLU A 96 13.56 -26.71 13.86
C GLU A 96 13.02 -27.43 15.10
N GLU A 97 12.23 -26.73 15.90
CA GLU A 97 11.73 -27.18 17.20
C GLU A 97 10.21 -27.09 17.27
N ILE A 98 9.61 -28.00 18.02
CA ILE A 98 8.20 -27.97 18.43
C ILE A 98 8.12 -28.02 19.96
N THR A 99 7.16 -27.32 20.56
CA THR A 99 6.91 -27.42 22.01
C THR A 99 6.21 -28.72 22.37
N PRO A 100 6.31 -29.22 23.61
CA PRO A 100 5.57 -30.41 24.05
C PRO A 100 4.05 -30.28 23.86
N GLU A 101 3.50 -29.08 24.07
CA GLU A 101 2.08 -28.80 23.93
C GLU A 101 1.65 -28.85 22.45
N GLN A 102 2.42 -28.25 21.55
CA GLN A 102 2.18 -28.31 20.10
C GLN A 102 2.31 -29.75 19.57
N GLU A 103 3.34 -30.50 20.02
CA GLU A 103 3.51 -31.90 19.64
C GLU A 103 2.33 -32.75 20.11
N GLN A 104 1.85 -32.53 21.34
CA GLN A 104 0.70 -33.24 21.86
C GLN A 104 -0.57 -32.92 21.07
N ALA A 105 -0.82 -31.66 20.72
CA ALA A 105 -1.96 -31.25 19.91
C ALA A 105 -1.92 -31.90 18.52
N MET A 106 -0.78 -31.85 17.84
CA MET A 106 -0.59 -32.54 16.55
C MET A 106 -0.78 -34.05 16.68
N ARG A 107 -0.27 -34.65 17.76
CA ARG A 107 -0.40 -36.09 18.01
C ARG A 107 -1.84 -36.51 18.17
N GLU A 108 -2.59 -35.83 19.04
CA GLU A 108 -4.00 -36.12 19.26
C GLU A 108 -4.84 -35.90 18.00
N PHE A 109 -4.55 -34.83 17.25
CA PHE A 109 -5.20 -34.54 15.98
C PHE A 109 -5.02 -35.67 14.95
N VAL A 110 -3.76 -36.06 14.69
CA VAL A 110 -3.44 -37.10 13.70
C VAL A 110 -3.87 -38.49 14.19
N GLU A 111 -3.49 -38.89 15.40
CA GLU A 111 -3.84 -40.22 15.93
C GLU A 111 -5.36 -40.38 16.13
N GLY A 112 -6.09 -39.27 16.29
CA GLY A 112 -7.55 -39.20 16.34
C GLY A 112 -8.26 -39.36 15.00
N GLY A 113 -7.54 -39.48 13.88
CA GLY A 113 -8.13 -39.77 12.57
C GLY A 113 -8.04 -38.67 11.52
N LYS A 114 -7.37 -37.55 11.83
CA LYS A 114 -7.20 -36.43 10.89
C LYS A 114 -5.94 -36.62 10.04
N ALA A 115 -5.89 -35.94 8.88
CA ALA A 115 -4.81 -36.13 7.92
C ALA A 115 -3.52 -35.38 8.31
N LEU A 116 -2.37 -35.99 8.03
CA LEU A 116 -1.07 -35.32 8.03
C LEU A 116 -0.50 -35.36 6.60
N ILE A 117 -0.17 -34.20 6.06
CA ILE A 117 0.23 -34.03 4.65
C ILE A 117 1.55 -33.27 4.57
N PRO A 118 2.70 -33.89 4.90
CA PRO A 118 3.98 -33.22 4.81
C PRO A 118 4.46 -33.19 3.35
N ILE A 119 4.99 -32.05 2.92
CA ILE A 119 5.48 -31.83 1.55
C ILE A 119 6.95 -31.44 1.61
N HIS A 120 7.78 -32.07 0.78
CA HIS A 120 9.17 -31.69 0.53
C HIS A 120 10.01 -31.53 1.80
N SER A 121 10.23 -30.28 2.22
CA SER A 121 11.04 -29.85 3.33
C SER A 121 10.53 -30.30 4.70
N ALA A 122 9.26 -30.67 4.80
CA ALA A 122 8.62 -31.10 6.05
C ALA A 122 9.28 -32.32 6.71
N THR A 123 10.07 -33.13 5.98
CA THR A 123 10.88 -34.22 6.55
C THR A 123 12.10 -33.73 7.34
N TYR A 124 12.41 -32.44 7.32
CA TYR A 124 13.47 -31.83 8.11
C TYR A 124 12.95 -31.02 9.30
N MET A 125 11.63 -30.95 9.50
CA MET A 125 11.02 -30.22 10.61
C MET A 125 11.09 -30.93 11.96
N PHE A 126 10.96 -30.14 13.03
CA PHE A 126 10.74 -30.58 14.41
C PHE A 126 11.71 -31.68 14.82
N ARG A 127 13.01 -31.40 14.64
CA ARG A 127 14.08 -32.40 14.82
C ARG A 127 14.22 -32.88 16.25
N ASN A 128 13.63 -32.15 17.20
CA ASN A 128 13.51 -32.50 18.60
C ASN A 128 12.35 -33.48 18.90
N SER A 129 11.49 -33.81 17.91
CA SER A 129 10.34 -34.70 18.05
C SER A 129 10.57 -36.05 17.36
N ASP A 130 10.86 -37.09 18.15
CA ASP A 130 10.94 -38.47 17.64
C ASP A 130 9.58 -38.96 17.11
N TRP A 131 8.48 -38.48 17.72
CA TRP A 131 7.13 -38.81 17.27
C TRP A 131 6.87 -38.26 15.86
N TYR A 132 7.14 -36.97 15.62
CA TYR A 132 6.90 -36.35 14.32
C TYR A 132 7.70 -37.04 13.20
N VAL A 133 8.99 -37.27 13.44
CA VAL A 133 9.87 -37.97 12.47
C VAL A 133 9.32 -39.36 12.14
N SER A 134 8.85 -40.10 13.15
CA SER A 134 8.23 -41.41 12.97
C SER A 134 6.90 -41.33 12.21
N ALA A 135 6.07 -40.33 12.51
CA ALA A 135 4.75 -40.12 11.91
C ALA A 135 4.85 -39.81 10.42
N VAL A 136 5.72 -38.86 10.02
CA VAL A 136 6.00 -38.49 8.62
C VAL A 136 6.50 -39.70 7.81
N GLY A 137 7.27 -40.58 8.46
CA GLY A 137 7.73 -41.84 7.88
C GLY A 137 9.18 -41.80 7.36
N GLY A 138 9.83 -40.64 7.36
CA GLY A 138 11.24 -40.51 6.97
C GLY A 138 11.80 -39.14 7.34
N GLN A 139 13.11 -39.04 7.48
CA GLN A 139 13.82 -37.79 7.77
C GLN A 139 14.81 -37.46 6.66
N PHE A 140 14.79 -36.20 6.21
CA PHE A 140 15.77 -35.70 5.24
C PHE A 140 17.21 -35.94 5.73
N LYS A 141 18.09 -36.41 4.84
CA LYS A 141 19.52 -36.62 5.10
C LYS A 141 20.41 -35.68 4.27
N SER A 142 20.15 -35.64 2.97
CA SER A 142 20.97 -34.94 1.98
C SER A 142 20.20 -34.81 0.67
N HIS A 143 20.63 -33.92 -0.20
CA HIS A 143 20.05 -33.75 -1.53
C HIS A 143 21.13 -33.44 -2.58
N LYS A 144 20.71 -33.51 -3.84
CA LYS A 144 21.31 -32.78 -4.97
C LYS A 144 20.18 -32.04 -5.67
N VAL A 145 20.39 -31.60 -6.90
CA VAL A 145 19.36 -31.01 -7.74
C VAL A 145 19.39 -31.64 -9.13
N GLY A 146 18.25 -31.69 -9.79
CA GLY A 146 18.18 -32.14 -11.17
C GLY A 146 16.77 -32.32 -11.68
N THR A 147 16.66 -32.51 -12.99
CA THR A 147 15.42 -32.87 -13.67
C THR A 147 15.28 -34.39 -13.69
N PHE A 148 14.14 -34.91 -13.24
CA PHE A 148 13.87 -36.34 -13.26
C PHE A 148 12.37 -36.61 -13.30
N THR A 149 12.02 -37.84 -13.67
CA THR A 149 10.70 -38.42 -13.51
C THR A 149 10.81 -39.52 -12.47
N ALA A 150 9.96 -39.53 -11.44
CA ALA A 150 9.90 -40.61 -10.46
C ALA A 150 8.85 -41.64 -10.90
N PRO A 151 9.23 -42.90 -11.20
CA PRO A 151 8.26 -43.90 -11.62
C PRO A 151 7.21 -44.22 -10.55
N ILE A 152 5.97 -44.45 -10.98
CA ILE A 152 4.89 -44.96 -10.14
C ILE A 152 5.10 -46.46 -9.96
N VAL A 153 5.27 -46.91 -8.71
CA VAL A 153 5.55 -48.32 -8.39
C VAL A 153 4.32 -49.07 -7.83
N MET A 154 3.26 -48.34 -7.45
CA MET A 154 1.95 -48.90 -7.05
C MET A 154 0.79 -48.22 -7.79
N PRO A 155 0.64 -48.46 -9.10
CA PRO A 155 -0.37 -47.78 -9.93
C PRO A 155 -1.83 -48.07 -9.52
N GLU A 156 -2.09 -49.16 -8.81
CA GLU A 156 -3.41 -49.55 -8.32
C GLU A 156 -3.87 -48.78 -7.07
N HIS A 157 -2.93 -48.13 -6.35
CA HIS A 157 -3.26 -47.41 -5.12
C HIS A 157 -4.18 -46.22 -5.44
N PRO A 158 -5.22 -45.93 -4.61
CA PRO A 158 -6.19 -44.86 -4.90
C PRO A 158 -5.56 -43.49 -5.20
N VAL A 159 -4.48 -43.12 -4.49
CA VAL A 159 -3.75 -41.85 -4.72
C VAL A 159 -3.14 -41.74 -6.12
N MET A 160 -2.78 -42.88 -6.73
CA MET A 160 -2.14 -42.92 -8.06
C MET A 160 -3.17 -43.01 -9.20
N GLN A 161 -4.46 -43.20 -8.90
CA GLN A 161 -5.48 -43.41 -9.93
C GLN A 161 -5.65 -42.17 -10.81
N GLY A 162 -5.45 -42.36 -12.11
CA GLY A 162 -5.50 -41.29 -13.10
C GLY A 162 -4.29 -40.34 -13.09
N LEU A 163 -3.30 -40.54 -12.20
CA LEU A 163 -2.05 -39.80 -12.23
C LEU A 163 -1.15 -40.37 -13.33
N SER A 164 -0.50 -39.49 -14.09
CA SER A 164 0.59 -39.85 -14.99
C SER A 164 1.90 -39.37 -14.39
N GLU A 165 2.97 -40.13 -14.61
CA GLU A 165 4.32 -39.68 -14.28
C GLU A 165 4.62 -38.35 -14.97
N PHE A 166 5.28 -37.45 -14.26
CA PHE A 166 5.64 -36.13 -14.76
C PHE A 166 7.10 -35.82 -14.45
N GLU A 167 7.72 -35.09 -15.37
CA GLU A 167 9.08 -34.60 -15.21
C GLU A 167 9.05 -33.21 -14.55
N THR A 168 9.94 -32.99 -13.59
CA THR A 168 10.19 -31.68 -13.02
C THR A 168 11.64 -31.57 -12.58
N TRP A 169 12.12 -30.34 -12.44
CA TRP A 169 13.37 -30.09 -11.74
C TRP A 169 13.08 -29.92 -10.25
N ASP A 170 13.82 -30.63 -9.40
CA ASP A 170 13.62 -30.59 -7.95
C ASP A 170 14.92 -30.88 -7.18
N GLU A 171 14.90 -30.72 -5.87
CA GLU A 171 15.97 -31.21 -5.00
C GLU A 171 15.82 -32.71 -4.81
N THR A 172 16.81 -33.47 -5.28
CA THR A 172 16.79 -34.91 -5.23
C THR A 172 17.15 -35.43 -3.83
N TYR A 173 16.16 -35.46 -2.93
CA TYR A 173 16.32 -35.87 -1.54
C TYR A 173 16.79 -37.33 -1.42
N VAL A 174 17.49 -37.58 -0.31
CA VAL A 174 17.80 -38.89 0.25
C VAL A 174 17.37 -38.86 1.70
N HIS A 175 16.62 -39.87 2.12
CA HIS A 175 16.05 -39.95 3.46
C HIS A 175 16.78 -40.98 4.32
N HIS A 176 16.65 -40.83 5.64
CA HIS A 176 17.05 -41.79 6.65
C HIS A 176 15.97 -41.89 7.73
N LYS A 177 16.14 -42.80 8.70
CA LYS A 177 15.09 -43.12 9.69
C LYS A 177 13.74 -43.46 9.04
N ILE A 178 13.80 -44.20 7.94
CA ILE A 178 12.62 -44.68 7.21
C ILE A 178 11.79 -45.57 8.13
N ASN A 179 10.51 -45.26 8.24
CA ASN A 179 9.56 -46.08 8.99
C ASN A 179 9.21 -47.33 8.17
N PRO A 180 9.41 -48.55 8.71
CA PRO A 180 9.23 -49.79 7.95
C PRO A 180 7.79 -50.12 7.52
N ASP A 181 6.79 -49.41 8.06
CA ASP A 181 5.36 -49.63 7.78
C ASP A 181 4.80 -48.73 6.66
N MET A 182 5.64 -47.92 6.00
CA MET A 182 5.21 -47.09 4.87
C MET A 182 4.90 -47.91 3.62
N THR A 183 4.00 -47.38 2.80
CA THR A 183 3.66 -47.89 1.47
C THR A 183 4.19 -46.91 0.42
N VAL A 184 5.26 -47.28 -0.29
CA VAL A 184 5.92 -46.42 -1.29
C VAL A 184 5.13 -46.43 -2.60
N LEU A 185 4.69 -45.25 -3.05
CA LEU A 185 3.88 -45.07 -4.26
C LEU A 185 4.72 -44.69 -5.48
N MET A 186 5.79 -43.91 -5.26
CA MET A 186 6.75 -43.50 -6.30
C MET A 186 8.18 -43.63 -5.77
N GLU A 187 9.10 -44.00 -6.67
CA GLU A 187 10.53 -44.08 -6.37
C GLU A 187 11.32 -43.17 -7.29
N ARG A 188 12.37 -42.52 -6.79
CA ARG A 188 13.37 -41.84 -7.63
C ARG A 188 14.52 -42.79 -7.90
N VAL A 189 14.85 -42.97 -9.19
CA VAL A 189 15.87 -43.94 -9.63
C VAL A 189 17.19 -43.22 -9.95
N GLU A 190 18.25 -43.56 -9.22
CA GLU A 190 19.62 -43.09 -9.49
C GLU A 190 20.58 -44.28 -9.64
N GLY A 191 20.84 -44.68 -10.88
CA GLY A 191 21.64 -45.88 -11.16
C GLY A 191 20.97 -47.12 -10.58
N ASN A 192 21.58 -47.73 -9.56
CA ASN A 192 21.02 -48.87 -8.84
C ASN A 192 20.27 -48.49 -7.56
N HIS A 193 20.30 -47.21 -7.16
CA HIS A 193 19.60 -46.71 -5.98
C HIS A 193 18.15 -46.39 -6.32
N ARG A 194 17.21 -46.85 -5.49
CA ARG A 194 15.78 -46.54 -5.55
C ARG A 194 15.41 -45.85 -4.25
N GLU A 195 15.20 -44.56 -4.35
CA GLU A 195 14.85 -43.70 -3.21
C GLU A 195 13.32 -43.59 -3.09
N PRO A 196 12.69 -43.89 -1.94
CA PRO A 196 11.28 -43.59 -1.72
C PRO A 196 11.01 -42.09 -1.96
N TRP A 197 10.07 -41.78 -2.84
CA TRP A 197 9.82 -40.41 -3.28
C TRP A 197 8.45 -39.89 -2.87
N THR A 198 7.44 -40.75 -2.92
CA THR A 198 6.09 -40.48 -2.45
C THR A 198 5.60 -41.73 -1.74
N TRP A 199 5.03 -41.59 -0.55
CA TRP A 199 4.53 -42.71 0.23
C TRP A 199 3.32 -42.33 1.05
N VAL A 200 2.64 -43.36 1.53
CA VAL A 200 1.55 -43.24 2.48
C VAL A 200 1.78 -44.13 3.70
N ARG A 201 1.18 -43.75 4.82
CA ARG A 201 1.28 -44.46 6.10
C ARG A 201 0.03 -44.23 6.96
N THR A 202 -0.14 -45.02 8.00
CA THR A 202 -1.14 -44.82 9.06
C THR A 202 -0.44 -44.48 10.38
N GLN A 203 -0.96 -43.49 11.12
CA GLN A 203 -0.51 -43.12 12.46
C GLN A 203 -1.73 -43.01 13.37
N GLY A 204 -1.88 -43.93 14.35
CA GLY A 204 -3.14 -44.09 15.07
C GLY A 204 -4.27 -44.42 14.09
N GLU A 205 -5.38 -43.69 14.16
CA GLU A 205 -6.47 -43.76 13.17
C GLU A 205 -6.26 -42.82 11.96
N GLY A 206 -5.27 -41.92 12.03
CA GLY A 206 -4.97 -40.95 10.97
C GLY A 206 -4.16 -41.54 9.83
N LYS A 207 -4.21 -40.85 8.69
CA LYS A 207 -3.43 -41.20 7.50
C LYS A 207 -2.44 -40.11 7.17
N VAL A 208 -1.26 -40.54 6.75
CA VAL A 208 -0.14 -39.69 6.38
C VAL A 208 0.12 -39.86 4.88
N PHE A 209 0.15 -38.77 4.14
CA PHE A 209 0.59 -38.73 2.74
C PHE A 209 1.79 -37.81 2.65
N TYR A 210 2.92 -38.33 2.14
CA TYR A 210 4.13 -37.54 1.92
C TYR A 210 4.57 -37.60 0.47
N THR A 211 5.07 -36.48 -0.03
CA THR A 211 5.85 -36.43 -1.28
C THR A 211 7.08 -35.54 -1.11
N ALA A 212 8.22 -35.98 -1.63
CA ALA A 212 9.47 -35.21 -1.65
C ALA A 212 9.50 -34.13 -2.74
N TYR A 213 8.51 -34.09 -3.64
CA TYR A 213 8.34 -33.00 -4.61
C TYR A 213 8.02 -31.67 -3.91
N GLY A 214 8.63 -30.57 -4.34
CA GLY A 214 8.19 -29.23 -3.94
C GLY A 214 9.28 -28.18 -3.68
N HIS A 215 10.46 -28.26 -4.31
CA HIS A 215 11.50 -27.26 -4.06
C HIS A 215 11.16 -25.86 -4.57
N ASP A 216 10.64 -25.71 -5.80
CA ASP A 216 10.36 -24.40 -6.39
C ASP A 216 9.18 -24.37 -7.36
N GLU A 217 8.91 -23.18 -7.94
CA GLU A 217 7.78 -22.92 -8.83
C GLU A 217 7.63 -23.90 -10.00
N ARG A 218 8.68 -24.59 -10.45
CA ARG A 218 8.59 -25.56 -11.56
C ARG A 218 7.79 -26.79 -11.15
N THR A 219 7.97 -27.25 -9.92
CA THR A 219 7.15 -28.32 -9.34
C THR A 219 5.80 -27.78 -8.88
N TRP A 220 5.78 -26.61 -8.23
CA TRP A 220 4.53 -26.03 -7.69
C TRP A 220 3.54 -25.58 -8.77
N ASN A 221 3.97 -25.31 -10.01
CA ASN A 221 3.07 -25.06 -11.15
C ASN A 221 2.76 -26.31 -11.97
N ASN A 222 3.28 -27.49 -11.60
CA ASN A 222 3.10 -28.70 -12.39
C ASN A 222 1.70 -29.31 -12.17
N PRO A 223 0.87 -29.49 -13.21
CA PRO A 223 -0.46 -30.10 -13.05
C PRO A 223 -0.44 -31.52 -12.49
N GLY A 224 0.62 -32.29 -12.77
CA GLY A 224 0.86 -33.61 -12.20
C GLY A 224 1.09 -33.53 -10.69
N PHE A 225 1.82 -32.52 -10.22
CA PHE A 225 2.01 -32.27 -8.79
C PHE A 225 0.70 -31.86 -8.12
N HIS A 226 -0.08 -30.96 -8.71
CA HIS A 226 -1.41 -30.58 -8.20
C HIS A 226 -2.33 -31.79 -8.04
N LYS A 227 -2.41 -32.64 -9.07
CA LYS A 227 -3.22 -33.86 -9.04
C LYS A 227 -2.74 -34.86 -7.99
N LEU A 228 -1.43 -35.01 -7.85
CA LEU A 228 -0.82 -35.88 -6.84
C LEU A 228 -1.20 -35.42 -5.44
N VAL A 229 -1.03 -34.13 -5.12
CA VAL A 229 -1.35 -33.58 -3.80
C VAL A 229 -2.84 -33.64 -3.52
N ALA A 230 -3.70 -33.26 -4.48
CA ALA A 230 -5.16 -33.34 -4.32
C ALA A 230 -5.63 -34.79 -4.04
N SER A 231 -5.08 -35.77 -4.76
CA SER A 231 -5.38 -37.19 -4.55
C SER A 231 -4.86 -37.70 -3.20
N GLY A 232 -3.67 -37.23 -2.79
CA GLY A 232 -3.08 -37.50 -1.49
C GLY A 232 -3.95 -36.98 -0.34
N VAL A 233 -4.39 -35.72 -0.42
CA VAL A 233 -5.31 -35.10 0.55
C VAL A 233 -6.62 -35.88 0.62
N LYS A 234 -7.29 -36.11 -0.52
CA LYS A 234 -8.56 -36.83 -0.58
C LYS A 234 -8.47 -38.25 -0.03
N TRP A 235 -7.32 -38.91 -0.15
CA TRP A 235 -7.08 -40.23 0.47
C TRP A 235 -6.79 -40.14 1.97
N ALA A 236 -6.04 -39.13 2.40
CA ALA A 236 -5.57 -38.99 3.78
C ALA A 236 -6.69 -38.55 4.75
N VAL A 237 -7.63 -37.71 4.31
CA VAL A 237 -8.73 -37.27 5.18
C VAL A 237 -9.67 -38.43 5.56
N SER A 238 -10.48 -38.21 6.59
CA SER A 238 -11.46 -39.18 7.08
C SER A 238 -12.53 -39.49 6.02
N ASP A 239 -13.20 -40.64 6.15
CA ASP A 239 -14.36 -40.98 5.31
C ASP A 239 -15.48 -39.95 5.47
N GLU A 240 -15.67 -39.43 6.67
CA GLU A 240 -16.66 -38.39 6.94
C GLU A 240 -16.39 -37.10 6.13
N ALA A 241 -15.13 -36.64 6.07
CA ALA A 241 -14.76 -35.47 5.28
C ALA A 241 -15.00 -35.68 3.77
N ARG A 242 -14.66 -36.87 3.25
CA ARG A 242 -14.97 -37.26 1.86
C ARG A 242 -16.48 -37.27 1.60
N ASP A 243 -17.25 -37.83 2.52
CA ASP A 243 -18.70 -37.92 2.39
C ASP A 243 -19.37 -36.54 2.43
N ARG A 244 -18.87 -35.60 3.25
CA ARG A 244 -19.36 -34.21 3.26
C ARG A 244 -19.08 -33.50 1.94
N LEU A 245 -17.88 -33.65 1.39
CA LEU A 245 -17.53 -33.08 0.09
C LEU A 245 -18.38 -33.66 -1.04
N ALA A 246 -18.59 -34.98 -1.04
CA ALA A 246 -19.42 -35.65 -2.05
C ALA A 246 -20.88 -35.16 -2.07
N ARG A 247 -21.39 -34.62 -0.95
CA ARG A 247 -22.74 -34.03 -0.85
C ARG A 247 -22.82 -32.55 -1.24
N LEU A 248 -21.70 -31.84 -1.36
CA LEU A 248 -21.69 -30.37 -1.55
C LEU A 248 -22.29 -29.97 -2.90
N ASP A 249 -22.16 -30.82 -3.92
CA ASP A 249 -22.58 -30.55 -5.30
C ASP A 249 -22.03 -29.19 -5.76
N ILE A 250 -20.72 -29.18 -6.05
CA ILE A 250 -20.01 -27.96 -6.48
C ILE A 250 -20.57 -27.54 -7.85
N PRO A 251 -21.09 -26.32 -7.99
CA PRO A 251 -21.69 -25.87 -9.24
C PRO A 251 -20.69 -25.89 -10.39
N THR A 252 -21.15 -26.33 -11.56
CA THR A 252 -20.40 -26.24 -12.82
C THR A 252 -21.03 -25.14 -13.68
N PRO A 253 -20.41 -23.94 -13.78
CA PRO A 253 -21.02 -22.84 -14.50
C PRO A 253 -21.19 -23.15 -15.99
N ASN A 254 -22.27 -22.61 -16.58
CA ASN A 254 -22.50 -22.68 -18.01
C ASN A 254 -21.84 -21.50 -18.71
N PHE A 255 -21.30 -21.72 -19.91
CA PHE A 255 -20.57 -20.71 -20.68
C PHE A 255 -21.05 -20.60 -22.14
N GLU A 256 -21.06 -19.39 -22.68
CA GLU A 256 -21.33 -19.13 -24.10
C GLU A 256 -20.32 -18.17 -24.75
N GLU A 257 -20.24 -18.21 -26.09
CA GLU A 257 -19.42 -17.25 -26.84
C GLU A 257 -20.08 -15.88 -26.85
N ALA A 258 -19.31 -14.84 -26.53
CA ALA A 258 -19.80 -13.47 -26.47
C ALA A 258 -18.65 -12.48 -26.75
N ASP A 259 -19.01 -11.26 -27.14
CA ASP A 259 -18.05 -10.17 -27.33
C ASP A 259 -17.64 -9.60 -25.97
N ILE A 260 -16.57 -10.15 -25.41
CA ILE A 260 -16.04 -9.83 -24.08
C ILE A 260 -14.62 -9.31 -24.22
N PRO A 261 -14.23 -8.26 -23.46
CA PRO A 261 -12.86 -7.81 -23.40
C PRO A 261 -11.86 -8.91 -23.00
N ASN A 262 -10.76 -8.99 -23.75
CA ASN A 262 -9.65 -9.91 -23.49
C ASN A 262 -8.35 -9.12 -23.23
N TYR A 263 -8.33 -8.33 -22.14
CA TYR A 263 -7.18 -7.50 -21.76
C TYR A 263 -5.90 -8.32 -21.53
N GLU A 264 -6.06 -9.52 -21.00
CA GLU A 264 -4.95 -10.46 -20.71
C GLU A 264 -4.48 -11.26 -21.94
N GLN A 265 -5.13 -11.09 -23.09
CA GLN A 265 -4.79 -11.79 -24.34
C GLN A 265 -4.79 -13.32 -24.18
N ARG A 266 -5.74 -13.86 -23.40
CA ARG A 266 -5.88 -15.30 -23.18
C ARG A 266 -6.21 -16.02 -24.49
N ASP A 267 -5.65 -17.22 -24.66
CA ASP A 267 -5.95 -18.16 -25.75
C ASP A 267 -6.31 -19.54 -25.15
N PRO A 268 -7.58 -20.01 -25.30
CA PRO A 268 -8.67 -19.35 -26.01
C PRO A 268 -9.17 -18.09 -25.29
N ALA A 269 -9.84 -17.21 -26.04
CA ALA A 269 -10.44 -16.01 -25.49
C ALA A 269 -11.48 -16.35 -24.40
N PRO A 270 -11.70 -15.46 -23.41
CA PRO A 270 -12.67 -15.69 -22.35
C PRO A 270 -14.10 -15.83 -22.90
N LYS A 271 -14.88 -16.73 -22.29
CA LYS A 271 -16.31 -16.92 -22.58
C LYS A 271 -17.18 -16.22 -21.55
N PHE A 272 -18.47 -16.02 -21.86
CA PHE A 272 -19.45 -15.44 -20.94
C PHE A 272 -19.93 -16.55 -20.00
N GLN A 273 -19.74 -16.37 -18.69
CA GLN A 273 -20.38 -17.23 -17.70
C GLN A 273 -21.80 -16.75 -17.49
N HIS A 274 -22.79 -17.65 -17.48
CA HIS A 274 -24.12 -17.28 -17.00
C HIS A 274 -24.11 -17.01 -15.49
N ALA A 275 -24.97 -16.09 -15.05
CA ALA A 275 -25.21 -15.83 -13.63
C ALA A 275 -25.67 -17.12 -12.91
N LEU A 276 -25.23 -17.28 -11.67
CA LEU A 276 -25.61 -18.38 -10.78
C LEU A 276 -26.67 -17.91 -9.78
N SER A 277 -27.44 -18.84 -9.20
CA SER A 277 -28.27 -18.49 -8.04
C SER A 277 -27.40 -18.03 -6.85
N PRO A 278 -27.96 -17.30 -5.87
CA PRO A 278 -27.23 -16.96 -4.65
C PRO A 278 -26.63 -18.19 -3.96
N GLU A 279 -27.38 -19.29 -3.85
CA GLU A 279 -26.93 -20.54 -3.22
C GLU A 279 -25.81 -21.22 -4.00
N GLU A 280 -25.89 -21.24 -5.34
CA GLU A 280 -24.84 -21.80 -6.19
C GLU A 280 -23.55 -20.98 -6.10
N SER A 281 -23.66 -19.66 -6.26
CA SER A 281 -22.53 -18.75 -6.16
C SER A 281 -21.81 -18.86 -4.81
N GLN A 282 -22.58 -18.94 -3.71
CA GLN A 282 -22.01 -19.04 -2.36
C GLN A 282 -21.17 -20.31 -2.16
N LYS A 283 -21.48 -21.43 -2.83
CA LYS A 283 -20.64 -22.66 -2.81
C LYS A 283 -19.29 -22.49 -3.50
N LEU A 284 -19.13 -21.44 -4.31
CA LEU A 284 -17.90 -21.06 -4.99
C LEU A 284 -17.08 -20.01 -4.22
N ILE A 285 -17.53 -19.61 -3.02
CA ILE A 285 -16.82 -18.69 -2.15
C ILE A 285 -16.07 -19.47 -1.06
N GLN A 286 -14.80 -19.15 -0.88
CA GLN A 286 -13.98 -19.56 0.26
C GLN A 286 -14.03 -18.50 1.36
N VAL A 287 -14.26 -18.94 2.60
CA VAL A 287 -14.15 -18.15 3.83
C VAL A 287 -13.25 -18.90 4.83
N PRO A 288 -12.62 -18.23 5.81
CA PRO A 288 -11.82 -18.93 6.82
C PRO A 288 -12.71 -19.85 7.69
N VAL A 289 -12.12 -20.93 8.20
CA VAL A 289 -12.88 -22.06 8.78
C VAL A 289 -13.72 -21.68 10.00
N ASP A 290 -13.29 -20.66 10.73
CA ASP A 290 -13.90 -20.11 11.93
C ASP A 290 -15.03 -19.10 11.62
N PHE A 291 -15.30 -18.85 10.34
CA PHE A 291 -16.37 -17.97 9.87
C PHE A 291 -17.48 -18.70 9.12
N GLU A 292 -18.62 -18.03 9.05
CA GLU A 292 -19.79 -18.41 8.26
C GLU A 292 -20.20 -17.22 7.38
N LEU A 293 -20.49 -17.48 6.10
CA LEU A 293 -21.07 -16.50 5.20
C LEU A 293 -22.58 -16.67 5.18
N GLN A 294 -23.32 -15.59 5.42
CA GLN A 294 -24.78 -15.57 5.47
C GLN A 294 -25.30 -14.58 4.43
N LEU A 295 -26.24 -15.02 3.58
CA LEU A 295 -26.93 -14.15 2.63
C LEU A 295 -28.01 -13.36 3.37
N PHE A 296 -27.91 -12.03 3.36
CA PHE A 296 -28.89 -11.14 3.98
C PHE A 296 -29.97 -10.69 2.98
N ALA A 297 -29.57 -10.30 1.78
CA ALA A 297 -30.47 -9.88 0.71
C ALA A 297 -29.87 -10.18 -0.67
N SER A 298 -30.72 -10.41 -1.67
CA SER A 298 -30.33 -10.66 -3.06
C SER A 298 -31.35 -10.10 -4.04
N GLU A 299 -31.04 -10.20 -5.34
CA GLU A 299 -32.02 -9.99 -6.39
C GLU A 299 -33.30 -10.85 -6.21
N PRO A 300 -34.49 -10.36 -6.61
CA PRO A 300 -34.76 -9.05 -7.23
C PRO A 300 -34.92 -7.89 -6.23
N ASP A 301 -34.82 -8.14 -4.92
CA ASP A 301 -35.12 -7.12 -3.90
C ASP A 301 -34.02 -6.06 -3.77
N ILE A 302 -32.77 -6.43 -4.05
CA ILE A 302 -31.63 -5.52 -4.19
C ILE A 302 -30.86 -5.84 -5.49
N ILE A 303 -30.39 -4.81 -6.20
CA ILE A 303 -29.53 -4.94 -7.39
C ILE A 303 -28.37 -3.93 -7.33
N ASN A 304 -27.22 -4.24 -7.92
CA ASN A 304 -26.04 -3.37 -8.03
C ASN A 304 -25.80 -2.46 -6.78
N PRO A 305 -25.61 -3.03 -5.58
CA PRO A 305 -25.39 -2.22 -4.39
C PRO A 305 -24.04 -1.49 -4.46
N ILE A 306 -24.03 -0.14 -4.45
CA ILE A 306 -22.78 0.66 -4.46
C ILE A 306 -22.22 0.82 -3.04
N ALA A 307 -23.08 1.21 -2.09
CA ALA A 307 -22.65 1.58 -0.75
C ALA A 307 -23.69 1.22 0.31
N MET A 308 -23.20 0.96 1.52
CA MET A 308 -23.99 0.61 2.70
C MET A 308 -23.69 1.57 3.85
N ALA A 309 -24.67 1.83 4.71
CA ALA A 309 -24.47 2.37 6.06
C ALA A 309 -25.62 1.95 6.98
N TRP A 310 -25.53 2.26 8.28
CA TRP A 310 -26.58 1.97 9.25
C TRP A 310 -27.06 3.22 9.97
N ASP A 311 -28.36 3.29 10.22
CA ASP A 311 -28.96 4.37 11.03
C ASP A 311 -28.85 4.06 12.54
N GLU A 312 -29.25 5.01 13.39
CA GLU A 312 -29.21 4.84 14.84
C GLU A 312 -30.14 3.75 15.40
N LYS A 313 -30.97 3.12 14.56
CA LYS A 313 -31.80 1.96 14.91
C LYS A 313 -31.15 0.63 14.49
N GLY A 314 -29.96 0.67 13.90
CA GLY A 314 -29.26 -0.50 13.39
C GLY A 314 -29.80 -1.04 12.07
N ARG A 315 -30.63 -0.28 11.34
CA ARG A 315 -31.20 -0.72 10.05
C ARG A 315 -30.20 -0.50 8.92
N LEU A 316 -30.12 -1.42 7.97
CA LEU A 316 -29.21 -1.31 6.83
C LEU A 316 -29.77 -0.38 5.76
N TRP A 317 -28.99 0.60 5.33
CA TRP A 317 -29.30 1.50 4.23
C TRP A 317 -28.37 1.23 3.06
N VAL A 318 -28.93 1.01 1.87
CA VAL A 318 -28.18 0.63 0.66
C VAL A 318 -28.47 1.61 -0.46
N ILE A 319 -27.41 2.11 -1.11
CA ILE A 319 -27.50 2.72 -2.44
C ILE A 319 -27.53 1.60 -3.48
N GLU A 320 -28.57 1.62 -4.30
CA GLU A 320 -28.74 0.75 -5.45
C GLU A 320 -28.79 1.57 -6.74
N THR A 321 -28.15 1.07 -7.80
CA THR A 321 -28.05 1.78 -9.09
C THR A 321 -28.50 0.97 -10.31
N GLU A 322 -29.27 1.63 -11.17
CA GLU A 322 -29.58 1.20 -12.54
C GLU A 322 -28.87 2.08 -13.58
N ASP A 323 -28.51 3.32 -13.20
CA ASP A 323 -27.93 4.32 -14.10
C ASP A 323 -26.39 4.17 -14.26
N TYR A 324 -25.68 3.67 -13.25
CA TYR A 324 -24.22 3.48 -13.35
C TYR A 324 -23.85 2.46 -14.45
N PRO A 325 -22.74 2.64 -15.19
CA PRO A 325 -21.85 3.81 -15.18
C PRO A 325 -22.21 4.89 -16.20
N ASN A 326 -23.01 4.59 -17.23
CA ASN A 326 -23.10 5.39 -18.45
C ASN A 326 -24.35 6.28 -18.58
N GLU A 327 -25.37 6.12 -17.75
CA GLU A 327 -26.59 6.94 -17.81
C GLU A 327 -26.39 8.26 -17.04
N VAL A 328 -25.47 9.11 -17.52
CA VAL A 328 -25.20 10.42 -16.88
C VAL A 328 -26.36 11.38 -17.20
N ARG A 329 -27.01 11.92 -16.17
CA ARG A 329 -28.16 12.81 -16.34
C ARG A 329 -27.88 14.17 -15.70
N ASP A 330 -28.22 15.24 -16.42
CA ASP A 330 -28.11 16.61 -15.90
C ASP A 330 -29.43 17.15 -15.33
N GLU A 331 -30.55 16.52 -15.71
CA GLU A 331 -31.88 16.86 -15.19
C GLU A 331 -32.12 16.22 -13.81
N ALA A 332 -32.46 17.05 -12.82
CA ALA A 332 -32.73 16.58 -11.46
C ALA A 332 -34.02 15.75 -11.38
N GLY A 333 -33.98 14.64 -10.64
CA GLY A 333 -35.16 13.79 -10.39
C GLY A 333 -35.50 12.81 -11.51
N VAL A 334 -34.66 12.72 -12.55
CA VAL A 334 -34.89 11.85 -13.72
C VAL A 334 -34.08 10.55 -13.64
N GLY A 335 -33.18 10.43 -12.67
CA GLY A 335 -32.41 9.23 -12.46
C GLY A 335 -33.24 8.09 -11.87
N LYS A 336 -32.73 6.87 -11.99
CA LYS A 336 -33.43 5.64 -11.56
C LYS A 336 -32.89 5.06 -10.26
N ASP A 337 -31.80 5.63 -9.76
CA ASP A 337 -31.12 5.11 -8.59
C ASP A 337 -31.89 5.47 -7.32
N ARG A 338 -31.70 4.63 -6.29
CA ARG A 338 -32.50 4.68 -5.08
C ARG A 338 -31.69 4.36 -3.85
N ILE A 339 -32.18 4.84 -2.72
CA ILE A 339 -31.72 4.47 -1.38
C ILE A 339 -32.82 3.63 -0.75
N LYS A 340 -32.47 2.41 -0.33
CA LYS A 340 -33.39 1.48 0.33
C LYS A 340 -32.96 1.23 1.77
N ILE A 341 -33.94 1.07 2.66
CA ILE A 341 -33.78 0.56 4.03
C ILE A 341 -34.18 -0.91 4.01
N LEU A 342 -33.29 -1.77 4.48
CA LEU A 342 -33.46 -3.22 4.57
C LEU A 342 -33.54 -3.62 6.05
N GLU A 343 -34.57 -4.40 6.38
CA GLU A 343 -34.85 -4.84 7.75
C GLU A 343 -35.14 -6.35 7.77
N ASP A 344 -34.59 -7.01 8.79
CA ASP A 344 -34.97 -8.35 9.25
C ASP A 344 -35.97 -8.16 10.40
N THR A 345 -37.25 -8.42 10.13
CA THR A 345 -38.33 -8.16 11.10
C THR A 345 -38.75 -9.40 11.87
N ASP A 346 -38.31 -10.59 11.47
CA ASP A 346 -38.57 -11.86 12.16
C ASP A 346 -37.35 -12.48 12.87
N GLY A 347 -36.16 -11.93 12.63
CA GLY A 347 -34.90 -12.28 13.29
C GLY A 347 -34.22 -13.53 12.73
N ASP A 348 -34.54 -13.95 11.50
CA ASP A 348 -33.96 -15.14 10.86
C ASP A 348 -32.58 -14.89 10.21
N GLY A 349 -32.11 -13.64 10.23
CA GLY A 349 -30.85 -13.20 9.65
C GLY A 349 -30.95 -12.75 8.19
N LYS A 350 -32.17 -12.60 7.64
CA LYS A 350 -32.43 -12.14 6.27
C LYS A 350 -33.36 -10.93 6.24
N ALA A 351 -33.18 -10.08 5.23
CA ALA A 351 -34.10 -8.98 5.02
C ALA A 351 -35.46 -9.49 4.51
N ASP A 352 -36.54 -9.12 5.17
CA ASP A 352 -37.92 -9.41 4.77
C ASP A 352 -38.72 -8.14 4.42
N LYS A 353 -38.18 -6.96 4.77
CA LYS A 353 -38.80 -5.66 4.51
C LYS A 353 -37.83 -4.70 3.82
N PHE A 354 -38.33 -4.11 2.74
CA PHE A 354 -37.58 -3.19 1.86
C PHE A 354 -38.36 -1.88 1.70
N THR A 355 -37.80 -0.78 2.21
CA THR A 355 -38.42 0.55 2.15
C THR A 355 -37.59 1.47 1.26
N VAL A 356 -38.20 2.09 0.24
CA VAL A 356 -37.51 3.12 -0.56
C VAL A 356 -37.56 4.44 0.20
N PHE A 357 -36.40 4.89 0.69
CA PHE A 357 -36.25 6.16 1.39
C PHE A 357 -36.21 7.34 0.42
N ALA A 358 -35.46 7.19 -0.67
CA ALA A 358 -35.36 8.20 -1.73
C ALA A 358 -35.15 7.54 -3.10
N ASP A 359 -35.75 8.12 -4.13
CA ASP A 359 -35.61 7.74 -5.53
C ASP A 359 -35.30 8.98 -6.40
N GLY A 360 -35.27 8.80 -7.73
CA GLY A 360 -34.96 9.90 -8.65
C GLY A 360 -33.50 10.36 -8.59
N LEU A 361 -32.60 9.52 -8.09
CA LEU A 361 -31.16 9.80 -7.96
C LEU A 361 -30.39 9.35 -9.20
N ASN A 362 -29.27 10.00 -9.49
CA ASN A 362 -28.43 9.64 -10.64
C ASN A 362 -26.98 9.43 -10.19
N ILE A 363 -26.55 8.17 -10.16
CA ILE A 363 -25.20 7.74 -9.81
C ILE A 363 -24.75 8.29 -8.44
N PRO A 364 -25.52 8.07 -7.35
CA PRO A 364 -25.01 8.32 -6.00
C PRO A 364 -23.95 7.26 -5.65
N THR A 365 -22.84 7.66 -5.04
CA THR A 365 -21.68 6.78 -4.82
C THR A 365 -21.39 6.47 -3.34
N SER A 366 -21.94 7.24 -2.41
CA SER A 366 -21.82 6.99 -0.97
C SER A 366 -22.83 7.80 -0.16
N LEU A 367 -23.05 7.41 1.09
CA LEU A 367 -23.96 8.07 2.02
C LEU A 367 -23.35 8.16 3.43
N ALA A 368 -23.61 9.26 4.14
CA ALA A 368 -23.21 9.45 5.53
C ALA A 368 -24.28 10.21 6.32
N PHE A 369 -24.67 9.69 7.47
CA PHE A 369 -25.68 10.31 8.33
C PHE A 369 -25.14 11.51 9.12
N ALA A 370 -25.88 12.61 9.13
CA ALA A 370 -25.56 13.84 9.86
C ALA A 370 -26.79 14.74 9.99
N ASN A 371 -26.86 15.61 11.01
CA ASN A 371 -27.92 16.62 11.17
C ASN A 371 -29.36 16.06 11.14
N GLY A 372 -29.52 14.81 11.60
CA GLY A 372 -30.78 14.07 11.57
C GLY A 372 -31.28 13.69 10.18
N GLY A 373 -30.41 13.68 9.18
CA GLY A 373 -30.66 13.19 7.82
C GLY A 373 -29.44 12.44 7.29
N VAL A 374 -29.30 12.40 5.96
CA VAL A 374 -28.22 11.71 5.25
C VAL A 374 -27.65 12.58 4.13
N ILE A 375 -26.34 12.64 4.04
CA ILE A 375 -25.59 13.31 2.98
C ILE A 375 -25.21 12.27 1.94
N ILE A 376 -25.52 12.54 0.67
CA ILE A 376 -25.30 11.67 -0.47
C ILE A 376 -24.26 12.28 -1.39
N SER A 377 -23.21 11.53 -1.69
CA SER A 377 -22.27 11.86 -2.76
C SER A 377 -22.91 11.55 -4.10
N MET A 378 -23.25 12.57 -4.91
CA MET A 378 -23.94 12.38 -6.20
C MET A 378 -23.49 13.46 -7.21
N ALA A 379 -22.34 13.27 -7.86
CA ALA A 379 -21.77 14.28 -8.75
C ALA A 379 -22.82 14.83 -9.75
N PRO A 380 -22.94 16.18 -9.92
CA PRO A 380 -21.97 17.19 -9.50
C PRO A 380 -22.27 17.79 -8.11
N ASN A 381 -23.28 17.26 -7.40
CA ASN A 381 -23.83 17.82 -6.18
C ASN A 381 -23.78 16.82 -5.02
N PHE A 382 -23.26 17.22 -3.87
CA PHE A 382 -23.61 16.52 -2.64
C PHE A 382 -25.00 16.96 -2.21
N VAL A 383 -25.85 15.98 -1.90
CA VAL A 383 -27.26 16.19 -1.59
C VAL A 383 -27.55 15.76 -0.16
N PHE A 384 -28.13 16.65 0.63
CA PHE A 384 -28.68 16.34 1.94
C PHE A 384 -30.15 15.93 1.79
N LEU A 385 -30.50 14.78 2.36
CA LEU A 385 -31.85 14.23 2.41
C LEU A 385 -32.28 14.04 3.86
N LYS A 386 -33.55 14.29 4.18
CA LYS A 386 -34.08 14.09 5.53
C LYS A 386 -35.56 13.74 5.47
N ASP A 387 -35.99 12.93 6.42
CA ASP A 387 -37.38 12.65 6.77
C ASP A 387 -37.75 13.49 8.00
N THR A 388 -38.81 14.30 7.91
CA THR A 388 -39.27 15.14 9.03
C THR A 388 -40.56 14.67 9.68
N ASP A 389 -41.25 13.67 9.13
CA ASP A 389 -42.54 13.17 9.65
C ASP A 389 -42.51 11.72 10.14
N GLY A 390 -41.41 11.00 9.89
CA GLY A 390 -41.14 9.66 10.41
C GLY A 390 -41.75 8.53 9.58
N ASP A 391 -42.10 8.78 8.31
CA ASP A 391 -42.61 7.77 7.39
C ASP A 391 -41.52 6.97 6.65
N ASP A 392 -40.24 7.19 7.01
CA ASP A 392 -39.05 6.64 6.38
C ASP A 392 -38.91 7.03 4.89
N LYS A 393 -39.33 8.25 4.52
CA LYS A 393 -39.10 8.87 3.21
C LYS A 393 -38.54 10.28 3.30
N ALA A 394 -37.64 10.62 2.39
CA ALA A 394 -37.09 11.96 2.33
C ALA A 394 -38.14 12.98 1.85
N ASP A 395 -38.45 13.97 2.69
CA ASP A 395 -39.28 15.13 2.37
C ASP A 395 -38.46 16.43 2.23
N VAL A 396 -37.19 16.41 2.65
CA VAL A 396 -36.19 17.47 2.43
C VAL A 396 -35.13 16.98 1.45
N LYS A 397 -34.78 17.83 0.47
CA LYS A 397 -33.70 17.60 -0.50
C LYS A 397 -32.97 18.90 -0.81
N GLU A 398 -31.69 18.97 -0.43
CA GLU A 398 -30.88 20.18 -0.57
C GLU A 398 -29.50 19.87 -1.15
N ASN A 399 -29.04 20.65 -2.14
CA ASN A 399 -27.66 20.56 -2.61
C ASN A 399 -26.76 21.35 -1.66
N ILE A 400 -25.79 20.71 -1.02
CA ILE A 400 -24.94 21.34 0.00
C ILE A 400 -23.53 21.67 -0.50
N ILE A 401 -23.01 20.92 -1.48
CA ILE A 401 -21.72 21.21 -2.14
C ILE A 401 -21.87 20.91 -3.63
N THR A 402 -21.42 21.82 -4.49
CA THR A 402 -21.47 21.68 -5.95
C THR A 402 -20.06 21.82 -6.55
N GLY A 403 -19.78 21.15 -7.66
CA GLY A 403 -18.49 21.26 -8.37
C GLY A 403 -17.72 19.95 -8.50
N TRP A 404 -18.36 18.82 -8.16
CA TRP A 404 -17.79 17.49 -8.34
C TRP A 404 -17.79 17.07 -9.81
N GLY A 405 -16.66 16.54 -10.29
CA GLY A 405 -16.49 16.14 -11.68
C GLY A 405 -17.38 14.97 -12.10
N LYS A 406 -17.88 15.04 -13.33
CA LYS A 406 -18.66 13.97 -14.01
C LYS A 406 -17.95 13.36 -15.21
N THR A 407 -16.69 13.75 -15.47
CA THR A 407 -15.97 13.36 -16.69
C THR A 407 -15.69 11.86 -16.77
N ASP A 408 -15.64 11.19 -15.61
CA ASP A 408 -15.60 9.73 -15.49
C ASP A 408 -16.35 9.34 -14.22
N THR A 409 -17.42 8.55 -14.35
CA THR A 409 -18.30 8.20 -13.22
C THR A 409 -17.63 7.25 -12.23
N HIS A 410 -16.55 6.55 -12.59
CA HIS A 410 -15.80 5.74 -11.63
C HIS A 410 -14.81 6.55 -10.80
N ALA A 411 -14.43 7.74 -11.27
CA ALA A 411 -13.36 8.55 -10.68
C ALA A 411 -13.89 9.73 -9.86
N GLY A 412 -15.19 9.70 -9.56
CA GLY A 412 -15.91 10.71 -8.80
C GLY A 412 -15.60 10.66 -7.30
N PRO A 413 -16.29 11.50 -6.52
CA PRO A 413 -16.26 11.42 -5.06
C PRO A 413 -16.89 10.10 -4.57
N SER A 414 -16.37 9.55 -3.48
CA SER A 414 -16.87 8.31 -2.86
C SER A 414 -16.50 8.22 -1.37
N SER A 415 -17.02 7.18 -0.72
CA SER A 415 -16.72 6.78 0.67
C SER A 415 -16.87 7.89 1.71
N LEU A 416 -18.01 8.59 1.68
CA LEU A 416 -18.37 9.53 2.74
C LEU A 416 -18.45 8.83 4.12
N LYS A 417 -17.80 9.40 5.14
CA LYS A 417 -17.79 8.90 6.52
C LYS A 417 -17.87 10.04 7.54
N TYR A 418 -18.59 9.82 8.64
CA TYR A 418 -18.56 10.73 9.79
C TYR A 418 -17.31 10.46 10.63
N GLY A 419 -16.39 11.42 10.69
CA GLY A 419 -15.13 11.31 11.43
C GLY A 419 -15.30 11.59 12.92
N LEU A 420 -14.34 11.14 13.74
CA LEU A 420 -14.34 11.44 15.17
C LEU A 420 -14.18 12.94 15.43
N ASP A 421 -13.61 13.70 14.50
CA ASP A 421 -13.55 15.17 14.58
C ASP A 421 -14.89 15.88 14.35
N ASN A 422 -16.00 15.14 14.20
CA ASN A 422 -17.34 15.63 13.90
C ASN A 422 -17.47 16.28 12.51
N LYS A 423 -16.59 15.90 11.59
CA LYS A 423 -16.62 16.31 10.17
C LYS A 423 -17.01 15.15 9.27
N ILE A 424 -17.46 15.45 8.07
CA ILE A 424 -17.66 14.46 7.02
C ILE A 424 -16.38 14.37 6.20
N TRP A 425 -15.86 13.15 6.07
CA TRP A 425 -14.68 12.83 5.29
C TRP A 425 -15.07 12.08 4.02
N GLY A 426 -14.24 12.16 2.99
CA GLY A 426 -14.41 11.38 1.77
C GLY A 426 -13.15 11.38 0.92
N VAL A 427 -13.21 10.63 -0.19
CA VAL A 427 -12.15 10.55 -1.19
C VAL A 427 -12.70 10.89 -2.57
N VAL A 428 -11.82 11.31 -3.48
CA VAL A 428 -12.16 11.58 -4.87
C VAL A 428 -11.05 11.10 -5.79
N GLY A 429 -11.42 10.48 -6.91
CA GLY A 429 -10.50 10.12 -7.97
C GLY A 429 -10.10 11.31 -8.86
N TYR A 430 -9.65 11.01 -10.08
CA TYR A 430 -9.15 12.01 -11.01
C TYR A 430 -10.25 12.87 -11.69
N ALA A 431 -11.54 12.53 -11.56
CA ALA A 431 -12.62 13.44 -12.00
C ALA A 431 -12.62 14.73 -11.16
N GLY A 432 -12.18 14.62 -9.90
CA GLY A 432 -11.83 15.76 -9.06
C GLY A 432 -12.99 16.65 -8.63
N TYR A 433 -12.61 17.78 -8.06
CA TYR A 433 -13.47 18.85 -7.58
C TYR A 433 -12.97 20.18 -8.16
N ASN A 434 -13.91 20.99 -8.64
CA ASN A 434 -13.67 22.36 -9.04
C ASN A 434 -14.89 23.22 -8.71
N GLY A 435 -14.78 24.05 -7.67
CA GLY A 435 -15.90 24.87 -7.21
C GLY A 435 -15.55 25.76 -6.02
N THR A 436 -16.58 26.37 -5.43
CA THR A 436 -16.46 27.32 -4.32
C THR A 436 -17.27 26.85 -3.14
N VAL A 437 -16.64 26.72 -1.96
CA VAL A 437 -17.31 26.44 -0.69
C VAL A 437 -16.92 27.50 0.32
N SER A 438 -17.88 28.01 1.09
CA SER A 438 -17.63 29.04 2.12
C SER A 438 -16.86 30.26 1.60
N GLY A 439 -17.09 30.65 0.33
CA GLY A 439 -16.41 31.76 -0.33
C GLY A 439 -14.97 31.49 -0.80
N LYS A 440 -14.48 30.25 -0.70
CA LYS A 440 -13.14 29.83 -1.12
C LYS A 440 -13.20 28.96 -2.37
N GLU A 441 -12.58 29.43 -3.45
CA GLU A 441 -12.36 28.64 -4.67
C GLU A 441 -11.31 27.56 -4.42
N MET A 442 -11.59 26.34 -4.88
CA MET A 442 -10.71 25.18 -4.71
C MET A 442 -10.77 24.28 -5.94
N THR A 443 -9.61 23.76 -6.32
CA THR A 443 -9.47 22.70 -7.33
C THR A 443 -8.54 21.62 -6.81
N PHE A 444 -9.00 20.38 -6.78
CA PHE A 444 -8.19 19.22 -6.38
C PHE A 444 -8.77 17.94 -6.98
N SER A 445 -7.95 16.89 -7.03
CA SER A 445 -8.28 15.57 -7.55
C SER A 445 -7.37 14.53 -6.91
N GLN A 446 -7.76 13.26 -6.91
CA GLN A 446 -6.95 12.18 -6.32
C GLN A 446 -6.57 12.55 -4.87
N ALA A 447 -7.59 12.73 -4.04
CA ALA A 447 -7.39 13.34 -2.73
C ALA A 447 -8.35 12.80 -1.67
N LEU A 448 -7.87 12.82 -0.42
CA LEU A 448 -8.73 12.82 0.76
C LEU A 448 -9.20 14.23 1.04
N TYR A 449 -10.46 14.40 1.41
CA TYR A 449 -11.03 15.68 1.83
C TYR A 449 -11.93 15.51 3.06
N ARG A 450 -12.24 16.63 3.70
CA ARG A 450 -13.29 16.71 4.72
C ARG A 450 -14.02 18.04 4.70
N PHE A 451 -15.21 18.10 5.29
CA PHE A 451 -16.04 19.30 5.40
C PHE A 451 -16.98 19.19 6.62
N ASP A 452 -17.57 20.30 7.05
CA ASP A 452 -18.54 20.30 8.15
C ASP A 452 -19.87 19.63 7.74
N PRO A 453 -20.63 19.01 8.67
CA PRO A 453 -21.89 18.32 8.34
C PRO A 453 -22.95 19.17 7.62
N ASN A 454 -22.82 20.50 7.62
CA ASN A 454 -23.69 21.43 6.88
C ASN A 454 -23.22 21.72 5.44
N GLY A 455 -22.12 21.13 4.97
CA GLY A 455 -21.55 21.38 3.64
C GLY A 455 -20.51 22.52 3.58
N GLU A 456 -20.13 23.11 4.71
CA GLU A 456 -19.17 24.23 4.76
C GLU A 456 -17.73 23.76 5.05
N ASN A 457 -16.76 24.66 4.90
CA ASN A 457 -15.36 24.45 5.30
C ASN A 457 -14.70 23.22 4.66
N LEU A 458 -14.87 23.05 3.34
CA LEU A 458 -14.22 22.00 2.56
C LEU A 458 -12.69 22.16 2.57
N GLU A 459 -12.00 21.06 2.91
CA GLU A 459 -10.55 20.98 3.01
C GLU A 459 -10.02 19.78 2.22
N ALA A 460 -9.05 19.98 1.33
CA ALA A 460 -8.28 18.90 0.72
C ALA A 460 -7.05 18.58 1.59
N LEU A 461 -6.97 17.34 2.09
CA LEU A 461 -6.08 16.98 3.19
C LEU A 461 -4.80 16.28 2.75
N GLY A 462 -4.89 15.37 1.79
CA GLY A 462 -3.79 14.53 1.34
C GLY A 462 -4.01 14.08 -0.10
N ARG A 463 -2.94 13.77 -0.82
CA ARG A 463 -3.02 13.32 -2.22
C ARG A 463 -2.80 11.83 -2.33
N THR A 464 -3.62 11.19 -3.12
CA THR A 464 -3.53 9.77 -3.45
C THR A 464 -2.89 9.60 -4.83
N THR A 465 -2.70 8.35 -5.25
CA THR A 465 -1.96 7.99 -6.46
C THR A 465 -2.81 7.96 -7.71
N ASN A 466 -4.10 7.61 -7.59
CA ASN A 466 -4.99 7.43 -8.73
C ASN A 466 -6.48 7.61 -8.36
N ASN A 467 -7.34 6.70 -8.81
CA ASN A 467 -8.73 6.60 -8.43
C ASN A 467 -8.83 6.00 -7.02
N THR A 468 -9.38 6.76 -6.08
CA THR A 468 -9.43 6.37 -4.66
C THR A 468 -10.86 6.08 -4.27
N TRP A 469 -11.06 4.90 -3.69
CA TRP A 469 -12.36 4.45 -3.19
C TRP A 469 -12.27 4.02 -1.72
N GLY A 470 -11.17 3.44 -1.26
CA GLY A 470 -11.03 3.07 0.14
C GLY A 470 -10.79 4.26 1.07
N LEU A 471 -11.54 4.30 2.17
CA LEU A 471 -11.33 5.18 3.31
C LEU A 471 -11.76 4.45 4.59
N GLY A 472 -10.93 4.47 5.64
CA GLY A 472 -11.31 3.96 6.95
C GLY A 472 -10.54 4.60 8.10
N PHE A 473 -11.08 4.42 9.30
CA PHE A 473 -10.57 5.00 10.54
C PHE A 473 -10.25 3.92 11.57
N SER A 474 -9.13 4.10 12.28
CA SER A 474 -8.88 3.36 13.52
C SER A 474 -9.69 3.96 14.67
N GLU A 475 -9.82 3.21 15.76
CA GLU A 475 -10.45 3.68 17.00
C GLU A 475 -9.65 4.80 17.70
N GLU A 476 -8.42 5.02 17.28
CA GLU A 476 -7.57 6.13 17.72
C GLU A 476 -7.60 7.30 16.73
N PHE A 477 -8.43 7.24 15.69
CA PHE A 477 -8.54 8.23 14.61
C PHE A 477 -7.28 8.36 13.74
N ASP A 478 -6.66 7.23 13.41
CA ASP A 478 -5.71 7.13 12.29
C ASP A 478 -6.49 6.84 11.00
N VAL A 479 -6.01 7.33 9.85
CA VAL A 479 -6.76 7.31 8.58
C VAL A 479 -6.01 6.47 7.54
N PHE A 480 -6.73 5.58 6.88
CA PHE A 480 -6.20 4.68 5.87
C PHE A 480 -7.00 4.76 4.58
N VAL A 481 -6.32 4.51 3.46
CA VAL A 481 -6.91 4.58 2.11
C VAL A 481 -6.40 3.45 1.23
N SER A 482 -7.21 3.09 0.23
CA SER A 482 -6.82 2.24 -0.90
C SER A 482 -7.20 2.90 -2.22
N THR A 483 -6.45 2.56 -3.26
CA THR A 483 -6.65 3.11 -4.60
C THR A 483 -6.55 2.01 -5.64
N ALA A 484 -7.20 2.24 -6.79
CA ALA A 484 -6.98 1.44 -7.97
C ALA A 484 -5.49 1.46 -8.41
N ASN A 485 -5.09 0.47 -9.21
CA ASN A 485 -3.81 0.40 -9.89
C ASN A 485 -2.61 0.23 -8.94
N GLY A 486 -2.68 -0.78 -8.07
CA GLY A 486 -1.53 -1.29 -7.33
C GLY A 486 -1.14 -0.51 -6.08
N LEU A 487 -2.09 0.14 -5.41
CA LEU A 487 -1.90 0.64 -4.04
C LEU A 487 -3.12 0.26 -3.19
N HIS A 488 -3.09 -0.93 -2.62
CA HIS A 488 -4.23 -1.49 -1.89
C HIS A 488 -4.24 -1.09 -0.42
N SER A 489 -3.13 -0.56 0.11
CA SER A 489 -3.05 -0.05 1.47
C SER A 489 -2.12 1.16 1.59
N ALA A 490 -2.64 2.26 2.14
CA ALA A 490 -1.90 3.49 2.41
C ALA A 490 -2.36 4.15 3.72
N TYR A 491 -1.44 4.89 4.35
CA TYR A 491 -1.65 5.62 5.60
C TYR A 491 -1.56 7.13 5.37
N PHE A 492 -2.55 7.88 5.88
CA PHE A 492 -2.53 9.34 5.88
C PHE A 492 -1.90 9.86 7.18
N ALA A 493 -0.66 10.34 7.08
CA ALA A 493 0.16 10.67 8.24
C ALA A 493 -0.13 12.06 8.82
N MET A 494 -0.42 13.05 7.96
CA MET A 494 -0.66 14.44 8.38
C MET A 494 -1.32 15.27 7.27
N PRO A 495 -2.08 16.33 7.57
CA PRO A 495 -2.61 17.24 6.54
C PRO A 495 -1.52 17.96 5.71
N ASN A 496 -1.82 18.23 4.45
CA ASN A 496 -0.94 18.90 3.47
C ASN A 496 -0.39 20.25 3.94
N GLN A 497 -1.06 20.92 4.89
CA GLN A 497 -0.56 22.16 5.46
C GLN A 497 0.82 22.02 6.14
N TYR A 498 1.16 20.82 6.62
CA TYR A 498 2.46 20.48 7.22
C TYR A 498 3.49 20.02 6.16
N ALA A 499 3.07 19.81 4.92
CA ALA A 499 3.90 19.40 3.79
C ALA A 499 3.99 20.48 2.69
N LYS A 500 3.73 21.76 3.03
CA LYS A 500 3.88 22.90 2.10
C LYS A 500 5.26 22.96 1.46
N ARG A 501 6.28 22.58 2.22
CA ARG A 501 7.66 22.36 1.77
C ARG A 501 8.10 20.99 2.27
N ALA A 502 8.79 20.23 1.42
CA ALA A 502 9.38 18.97 1.81
C ALA A 502 10.73 19.20 2.48
N VAL A 503 11.04 18.41 3.52
CA VAL A 503 12.41 18.28 4.01
C VAL A 503 13.30 17.67 2.92
N VAL A 504 14.53 18.13 2.79
CA VAL A 504 15.53 17.56 1.87
C VAL A 504 15.66 16.05 2.11
N GLY A 505 15.58 15.27 1.03
CA GLY A 505 15.55 13.80 1.07
C GLY A 505 14.26 13.18 1.62
N GLY A 506 13.22 13.98 1.89
CA GLY A 506 11.89 13.52 2.32
C GLY A 506 10.84 13.58 1.21
N SER A 507 9.62 13.18 1.54
CA SER A 507 8.46 13.25 0.66
C SER A 507 7.65 14.53 0.90
N GLY A 508 7.15 15.14 -0.18
CA GLY A 508 6.14 16.21 -0.10
C GLY A 508 4.70 15.68 -0.10
N ASN A 509 4.52 14.34 -0.16
CA ASN A 509 3.20 13.72 -0.03
C ASN A 509 2.93 13.32 1.42
N THR A 510 1.66 13.31 1.78
CA THR A 510 1.17 13.01 3.14
C THR A 510 0.44 11.68 3.26
N VAL A 511 0.12 11.06 2.12
CA VAL A 511 -0.40 9.69 2.03
C VAL A 511 0.75 8.78 1.61
N TYR A 512 1.08 7.81 2.46
CA TYR A 512 2.22 6.93 2.32
C TYR A 512 1.75 5.52 1.99
N ARG A 513 2.43 4.89 1.03
CA ARG A 513 2.23 3.47 0.72
C ARG A 513 2.66 2.63 1.91
N ILE A 514 1.81 1.67 2.32
CA ILE A 514 2.15 0.73 3.40
C ILE A 514 2.00 -0.73 2.98
N ASP A 515 1.44 -1.02 1.79
CA ASP A 515 1.40 -2.38 1.25
C ASP A 515 2.80 -2.97 1.01
N THR A 516 2.94 -4.27 1.26
CA THR A 516 4.23 -4.97 1.19
C THR A 516 4.32 -6.01 0.08
N HIS A 517 3.23 -6.22 -0.66
CA HIS A 517 3.15 -7.22 -1.72
C HIS A 517 2.37 -6.74 -2.94
N TYR A 518 2.68 -7.31 -4.11
CA TYR A 518 1.94 -7.10 -5.34
C TYR A 518 0.78 -8.10 -5.48
N ASP A 519 1.04 -9.36 -5.12
CA ASP A 519 0.15 -10.48 -5.41
C ASP A 519 -1.16 -10.38 -4.65
N MET A 520 -2.26 -10.62 -5.36
CA MET A 520 -3.60 -10.76 -4.79
C MET A 520 -3.94 -12.26 -4.76
N PRO A 521 -4.07 -12.90 -3.58
CA PRO A 521 -4.25 -14.35 -3.44
C PRO A 521 -5.60 -14.90 -3.95
N HIS A 522 -5.88 -14.82 -5.25
CA HIS A 522 -7.13 -15.29 -5.86
C HIS A 522 -7.21 -16.82 -5.97
N ILE A 523 -8.44 -17.35 -6.03
CA ILE A 523 -8.71 -18.79 -6.11
C ILE A 523 -9.22 -19.25 -7.49
N THR A 524 -9.17 -18.37 -8.48
CA THR A 524 -9.60 -18.65 -9.86
C THR A 524 -8.68 -17.98 -10.88
N PRO A 525 -8.25 -18.68 -11.94
CA PRO A 525 -7.44 -18.06 -12.98
C PRO A 525 -8.27 -17.15 -13.90
N TYR A 526 -9.60 -17.15 -13.74
CA TYR A 526 -10.54 -16.44 -14.61
C TYR A 526 -10.88 -15.05 -14.07
N LEU A 527 -9.84 -14.25 -13.81
CA LEU A 527 -9.96 -12.86 -13.35
C LEU A 527 -10.49 -11.95 -14.47
N ARG A 528 -10.98 -10.77 -14.07
CA ARG A 528 -11.61 -9.78 -14.97
C ARG A 528 -10.91 -8.43 -14.86
N GLN A 529 -9.58 -8.45 -14.99
CA GLN A 529 -8.71 -7.29 -14.79
C GLN A 529 -8.37 -6.57 -16.10
N VAL A 530 -8.19 -5.25 -16.02
CA VAL A 530 -7.80 -4.41 -17.17
C VAL A 530 -6.29 -4.15 -17.20
N ASP A 531 -5.69 -4.08 -16.01
CA ASP A 531 -4.28 -3.86 -15.74
C ASP A 531 -3.96 -4.53 -14.39
N PHE A 532 -2.69 -4.45 -13.92
CA PHE A 532 -2.27 -5.05 -12.64
C PHE A 532 -2.69 -6.52 -12.49
N HIS A 533 -2.60 -7.30 -13.57
CA HIS A 533 -3.03 -8.71 -13.58
C HIS A 533 -2.38 -9.50 -12.43
N GLY A 534 -3.21 -10.22 -11.68
CA GLY A 534 -2.81 -10.99 -10.49
C GLY A 534 -2.56 -10.15 -9.23
N GLY A 535 -2.61 -8.81 -9.32
CA GLY A 535 -2.54 -7.88 -8.19
C GLY A 535 -3.84 -7.07 -8.03
N TYR A 536 -3.78 -5.96 -7.30
CA TYR A 536 -4.95 -5.12 -7.02
C TYR A 536 -5.19 -4.04 -8.09
N THR A 537 -6.13 -4.32 -8.99
CA THR A 537 -6.58 -3.40 -10.05
C THR A 537 -7.52 -2.33 -9.53
N ALA A 538 -8.47 -2.69 -8.68
CA ALA A 538 -9.59 -1.87 -8.22
C ALA A 538 -9.81 -2.01 -6.70
N ALA A 539 -8.76 -1.78 -5.89
CA ALA A 539 -8.88 -1.78 -4.43
C ALA A 539 -9.88 -0.69 -3.99
N ALA A 540 -11.07 -1.13 -3.57
CA ALA A 540 -12.25 -0.29 -3.41
C ALA A 540 -12.65 -0.03 -1.93
N GLY A 541 -12.05 -0.77 -0.98
CA GLY A 541 -12.33 -0.64 0.46
C GLY A 541 -11.07 -0.37 1.28
N HIS A 542 -11.23 0.21 2.47
CA HIS A 542 -10.20 0.22 3.53
C HIS A 542 -10.84 0.44 4.92
N ASN A 543 -12.06 -0.07 5.15
CA ASN A 543 -12.67 -0.02 6.48
C ASN A 543 -11.85 -0.86 7.46
N ILE A 544 -11.83 -0.49 8.73
CA ILE A 544 -11.10 -1.25 9.76
C ILE A 544 -12.07 -2.05 10.60
N TYR A 545 -11.70 -3.27 10.96
CA TYR A 545 -12.45 -4.02 11.95
C TYR A 545 -12.33 -3.38 13.35
N THR A 546 -13.43 -2.82 13.86
CA THR A 546 -13.46 -1.97 15.06
C THR A 546 -14.54 -2.39 16.08
N ALA A 547 -14.84 -3.69 16.13
CA ALA A 547 -15.71 -4.35 17.12
C ALA A 547 -14.94 -5.43 17.91
N ARG A 548 -15.57 -6.08 18.90
CA ARG A 548 -14.92 -7.12 19.74
C ARG A 548 -15.48 -8.54 19.53
N ASP A 549 -16.37 -8.72 18.56
CA ASP A 549 -17.03 -10.01 18.31
C ASP A 549 -16.13 -11.05 17.64
N TYR A 550 -15.19 -10.62 16.80
CA TYR A 550 -14.16 -11.44 16.18
C TYR A 550 -12.96 -11.63 17.13
N PRO A 551 -12.05 -12.58 16.83
CA PRO A 551 -10.81 -12.75 17.59
C PRO A 551 -10.00 -11.47 17.73
N LYS A 552 -9.25 -11.36 18.83
CA LYS A 552 -8.42 -10.21 19.18
C LYS A 552 -7.43 -9.79 18.08
N SER A 553 -6.99 -10.73 17.23
CA SER A 553 -6.11 -10.46 16.09
C SER A 553 -6.71 -9.51 15.05
N PHE A 554 -8.03 -9.30 15.06
CA PHE A 554 -8.73 -8.37 14.18
C PHE A 554 -8.87 -6.96 14.76
N TRP A 555 -8.85 -6.82 16.10
CA TRP A 555 -9.27 -5.60 16.79
C TRP A 555 -8.37 -4.42 16.41
N ASN A 556 -8.95 -3.45 15.69
CA ASN A 556 -8.30 -2.21 15.28
C ASN A 556 -6.98 -2.41 14.49
N SER A 557 -6.84 -3.57 13.82
CA SER A 557 -5.63 -4.00 13.13
C SER A 557 -5.88 -4.55 11.73
N VAL A 558 -7.12 -4.85 11.36
CA VAL A 558 -7.44 -5.45 10.05
C VAL A 558 -8.17 -4.43 9.17
N GLY A 559 -7.54 -4.04 8.07
CA GLY A 559 -8.17 -3.31 6.97
C GLY A 559 -8.91 -4.25 6.01
N LEU A 560 -10.10 -3.83 5.59
CA LEU A 560 -11.03 -4.55 4.71
C LEU A 560 -10.94 -3.98 3.31
N VAL A 561 -10.21 -4.66 2.43
CA VAL A 561 -9.95 -4.18 1.06
C VAL A 561 -10.69 -5.06 0.07
N THR A 562 -11.77 -4.52 -0.50
CA THR A 562 -12.53 -5.17 -1.57
C THR A 562 -11.81 -5.01 -2.91
N GLU A 563 -11.82 -6.05 -3.73
CA GLU A 563 -11.24 -6.05 -5.08
C GLU A 563 -12.20 -6.78 -6.04
N PRO A 564 -13.12 -6.05 -6.71
CA PRO A 564 -14.20 -6.65 -7.48
C PRO A 564 -13.71 -7.36 -8.74
N THR A 565 -12.58 -6.95 -9.33
CA THR A 565 -12.04 -7.60 -10.55
C THR A 565 -11.28 -8.89 -10.24
N GLY A 566 -10.80 -8.99 -8.99
CA GLY A 566 -10.11 -10.13 -8.42
C GLY A 566 -10.99 -11.08 -7.61
N ARG A 567 -12.20 -10.62 -7.25
CA ARG A 567 -13.24 -11.37 -6.54
C ARG A 567 -12.86 -11.71 -5.11
N VAL A 568 -12.17 -10.79 -4.45
CA VAL A 568 -11.66 -10.97 -3.10
C VAL A 568 -12.06 -9.84 -2.16
N LEU A 569 -12.20 -10.21 -0.89
CA LEU A 569 -12.09 -9.31 0.25
C LEU A 569 -10.78 -9.64 0.97
N HIS A 570 -9.76 -8.80 0.79
CA HIS A 570 -8.43 -8.95 1.39
C HIS A 570 -8.42 -8.50 2.85
N LYS A 571 -7.70 -9.26 3.68
CA LYS A 571 -7.38 -8.95 5.08
C LYS A 571 -6.03 -8.23 5.13
N ALA A 572 -6.04 -6.89 5.06
CA ALA A 572 -4.83 -6.10 5.21
C ALA A 572 -4.44 -6.00 6.70
N VAL A 573 -3.45 -6.76 7.17
CA VAL A 573 -3.02 -6.73 8.57
C VAL A 573 -2.12 -5.53 8.80
N LEU A 574 -2.59 -4.55 9.56
CA LEU A 574 -1.93 -3.27 9.83
C LEU A 574 -1.05 -3.40 11.08
N GLU A 575 0.25 -3.30 10.88
CA GLU A 575 1.24 -3.33 11.95
C GLU A 575 1.84 -1.94 12.18
N ARG A 576 1.98 -1.55 13.45
CA ARG A 576 2.61 -0.28 13.80
C ARG A 576 4.09 -0.30 13.44
N LYS A 577 4.56 0.74 12.76
CA LYS A 577 5.97 0.96 12.43
C LYS A 577 6.30 2.44 12.61
N GLY A 578 7.01 2.74 13.71
CA GLY A 578 7.32 4.13 14.08
C GLY A 578 6.05 4.96 14.33
N ALA A 579 5.95 6.13 13.71
CA ALA A 579 4.78 7.01 13.74
C ALA A 579 3.71 6.68 12.67
N GLY A 580 3.86 5.55 11.96
CA GLY A 580 2.87 5.07 11.00
C GLY A 580 2.76 3.56 10.99
N TYR A 581 2.60 2.99 9.79
CA TYR A 581 2.19 1.60 9.61
C TYR A 581 2.95 0.89 8.49
N THR A 582 2.94 -0.44 8.55
CA THR A 582 3.20 -1.35 7.44
C THR A 582 2.04 -2.33 7.36
N GLU A 583 1.73 -2.83 6.18
CA GLU A 583 0.76 -3.91 5.99
C GLU A 583 1.49 -5.25 5.86
N LYS A 584 0.92 -6.29 6.45
CA LYS A 584 1.30 -7.70 6.24
C LYS A 584 0.14 -8.40 5.56
N ASN A 585 0.46 -9.19 4.54
CA ASN A 585 -0.52 -9.98 3.79
C ASN A 585 -1.26 -10.95 4.73
N GLY A 586 -2.53 -10.65 5.00
CA GLY A 586 -3.39 -11.52 5.80
C GLY A 586 -4.12 -12.59 5.01
N PHE A 587 -3.92 -12.67 3.69
CA PHE A 587 -4.78 -13.40 2.75
C PHE A 587 -6.23 -12.91 2.79
N ASN A 588 -7.14 -13.62 2.13
CA ASN A 588 -8.52 -13.17 1.97
C ASN A 588 -9.44 -13.63 3.10
N LEU A 589 -10.39 -12.77 3.47
CA LEU A 589 -11.58 -13.15 4.23
C LEU A 589 -12.66 -13.76 3.35
N LEU A 590 -12.73 -13.34 2.07
CA LEU A 590 -13.60 -13.92 1.06
C LEU A 590 -12.82 -14.02 -0.25
N ALA A 591 -12.90 -15.15 -0.93
CA ALA A 591 -12.44 -15.28 -2.31
C ALA A 591 -13.42 -16.14 -3.09
N SER A 592 -13.79 -15.76 -4.32
CA SER A 592 -14.75 -16.50 -5.12
C SER A 592 -14.18 -16.98 -6.45
N SER A 593 -14.60 -18.17 -6.88
CA SER A 593 -14.38 -18.63 -8.26
C SER A 593 -15.53 -18.31 -9.22
N ASP A 594 -16.67 -17.82 -8.74
CA ASP A 594 -17.80 -17.40 -9.59
C ASP A 594 -17.40 -16.16 -10.40
N GLU A 595 -17.64 -16.17 -11.72
CA GLU A 595 -17.25 -15.05 -12.56
C GLU A 595 -17.91 -13.70 -12.29
N TRP A 596 -19.03 -13.72 -11.57
CA TRP A 596 -19.86 -12.56 -11.30
C TRP A 596 -19.60 -11.92 -9.95
N PHE A 597 -19.03 -12.65 -8.98
CA PHE A 597 -18.80 -12.13 -7.63
C PHE A 597 -17.84 -10.93 -7.65
N ALA A 598 -18.34 -9.77 -7.25
CA ALA A 598 -17.68 -8.48 -7.37
C ALA A 598 -17.92 -7.65 -6.09
N PRO A 599 -17.21 -7.96 -4.98
CA PRO A 599 -17.35 -7.19 -3.76
C PRO A 599 -16.85 -5.75 -3.99
N VAL A 600 -17.68 -4.76 -3.69
CA VAL A 600 -17.34 -3.34 -3.89
C VAL A 600 -17.23 -2.58 -2.57
N HIS A 601 -17.90 -3.03 -1.51
CA HIS A 601 -17.83 -2.41 -0.19
C HIS A 601 -17.91 -3.48 0.91
N ALA A 602 -17.02 -3.40 1.90
CA ALA A 602 -17.12 -4.15 3.15
C ALA A 602 -16.93 -3.24 4.38
N GLU A 603 -17.73 -3.42 5.43
CA GLU A 603 -17.65 -2.66 6.69
C GLU A 603 -18.20 -3.47 7.89
N VAL A 604 -17.83 -3.08 9.11
CA VAL A 604 -18.38 -3.67 10.33
C VAL A 604 -19.80 -3.13 10.57
N GLY A 605 -20.76 -4.05 10.70
CA GLY A 605 -22.16 -3.72 11.00
C GLY A 605 -22.40 -3.46 12.49
N PRO A 606 -23.65 -3.09 12.86
CA PRO A 606 -24.05 -2.84 14.25
C PRO A 606 -23.95 -4.06 15.17
N ASP A 607 -23.89 -5.24 14.57
CA ASP A 607 -23.77 -6.57 15.19
C ASP A 607 -22.33 -7.05 15.35
N GLY A 608 -21.35 -6.25 14.93
CA GLY A 608 -19.93 -6.61 14.96
C GLY A 608 -19.50 -7.57 13.85
N ALA A 609 -20.43 -8.03 13.00
CA ALA A 609 -20.12 -8.83 11.81
C ALA A 609 -19.55 -7.95 10.69
N ILE A 610 -18.81 -8.55 9.75
CA ILE A 610 -18.39 -7.86 8.53
C ILE A 610 -19.48 -8.04 7.48
N TRP A 611 -20.03 -6.92 6.99
CA TRP A 611 -21.03 -6.90 5.93
C TRP A 611 -20.37 -6.59 4.59
N VAL A 612 -20.83 -7.24 3.52
CA VAL A 612 -20.25 -7.13 2.17
C VAL A 612 -21.35 -6.85 1.15
N ALA A 613 -21.20 -5.76 0.40
CA ALA A 613 -21.98 -5.48 -0.80
C ALA A 613 -21.27 -6.10 -2.00
N ASP A 614 -21.87 -7.15 -2.55
CA ASP A 614 -21.48 -7.78 -3.79
C ASP A 614 -22.31 -7.19 -4.93
N TRP A 615 -21.62 -6.51 -5.85
CA TRP A 615 -22.23 -5.93 -7.03
C TRP A 615 -22.83 -6.98 -7.97
N TYR A 616 -22.29 -8.21 -7.93
CA TYR A 616 -22.66 -9.36 -8.75
C TYR A 616 -22.80 -9.07 -10.25
N ASN A 617 -21.69 -8.86 -10.96
CA ASN A 617 -21.70 -8.52 -12.37
C ASN A 617 -20.46 -9.01 -13.11
N PHE A 618 -20.70 -9.64 -14.26
CA PHE A 618 -19.64 -10.17 -15.10
C PHE A 618 -18.79 -9.07 -15.77
N ILE A 619 -19.40 -7.94 -16.15
CA ILE A 619 -18.73 -6.80 -16.76
C ILE A 619 -18.63 -5.67 -15.74
N ILE A 620 -17.59 -5.71 -14.91
CA ILE A 620 -17.33 -4.69 -13.89
C ILE A 620 -16.29 -3.65 -14.35
N GLN A 621 -15.48 -3.95 -15.37
CA GLN A 621 -14.41 -3.05 -15.81
C GLN A 621 -14.98 -1.77 -16.44
N HIS A 622 -14.23 -0.67 -16.33
CA HIS A 622 -14.69 0.65 -16.77
C HIS A 622 -13.84 1.23 -17.90
N ASN A 623 -12.55 1.45 -17.65
CA ASN A 623 -11.56 1.90 -18.63
C ASN A 623 -10.20 1.20 -18.35
N PRO A 624 -9.20 1.25 -19.25
CA PRO A 624 -9.23 1.82 -20.61
C PRO A 624 -10.26 1.12 -21.52
N THR A 625 -10.66 1.75 -22.62
CA THR A 625 -11.60 1.15 -23.58
C THR A 625 -10.96 -0.09 -24.24
N PRO A 626 -11.61 -1.27 -24.19
CA PRO A 626 -11.10 -2.46 -24.85
C PRO A 626 -11.19 -2.32 -26.37
N ARG A 627 -10.31 -3.04 -27.07
CA ARG A 627 -10.23 -2.97 -28.54
C ARG A 627 -11.54 -3.44 -29.17
N GLY A 628 -12.15 -2.60 -30.00
CA GLY A 628 -13.44 -2.89 -30.65
C GLY A 628 -14.67 -2.35 -29.92
N PHE A 629 -14.51 -1.77 -28.72
CA PHE A 629 -15.57 -1.13 -27.96
C PHE A 629 -15.45 0.40 -28.00
N GLU A 630 -16.53 1.09 -27.62
CA GLU A 630 -16.60 2.54 -27.49
C GLU A 630 -17.07 2.92 -26.07
N ASN A 631 -16.69 4.12 -25.61
CA ASN A 631 -17.14 4.64 -24.32
C ASN A 631 -18.50 5.32 -24.42
N GLY A 632 -19.32 5.15 -23.38
CA GLY A 632 -20.53 5.95 -23.15
C GLY A 632 -20.22 7.26 -22.44
N GLU A 633 -21.27 8.01 -22.06
CA GLU A 633 -21.15 9.33 -21.43
C GLU A 633 -20.46 9.30 -20.06
N GLY A 634 -20.56 8.18 -19.34
CA GLY A 634 -19.85 7.97 -18.06
C GLY A 634 -18.37 7.59 -18.22
N ASN A 635 -17.86 7.59 -19.45
CA ASN A 635 -16.51 7.15 -19.82
C ASN A 635 -16.21 5.66 -19.55
N ALA A 636 -17.24 4.84 -19.37
CA ALA A 636 -17.13 3.39 -19.36
C ALA A 636 -17.40 2.82 -20.75
N TYR A 637 -16.70 1.77 -21.15
CA TYR A 637 -17.04 1.09 -22.39
C TYR A 637 -18.44 0.46 -22.33
N VAL A 638 -19.17 0.60 -23.43
CA VAL A 638 -20.53 0.08 -23.59
C VAL A 638 -20.45 -1.40 -23.95
N ASN A 639 -21.10 -2.26 -23.16
CA ASN A 639 -21.19 -3.68 -23.44
C ASN A 639 -22.60 -4.18 -23.04
N PRO A 640 -23.32 -4.90 -23.92
CA PRO A 640 -24.67 -5.40 -23.62
C PRO A 640 -24.71 -6.44 -22.50
N TRP A 641 -23.57 -7.04 -22.15
CA TRP A 641 -23.44 -8.02 -21.06
C TRP A 641 -23.21 -7.40 -19.69
N ARG A 642 -23.17 -6.06 -19.58
CA ARG A 642 -23.13 -5.37 -18.29
C ARG A 642 -24.49 -5.45 -17.61
N ASP A 643 -24.52 -6.18 -16.51
CA ASP A 643 -25.77 -6.49 -15.80
C ASP A 643 -26.34 -5.28 -15.05
N LYS A 644 -27.67 -5.27 -14.90
CA LYS A 644 -28.43 -4.25 -14.15
C LYS A 644 -29.56 -4.88 -13.33
N GLN A 645 -29.46 -6.16 -12.99
CA GLN A 645 -30.58 -6.95 -12.45
C GLN A 645 -30.20 -7.81 -11.25
N HIS A 646 -28.92 -7.91 -10.91
CA HIS A 646 -28.41 -8.72 -9.81
C HIS A 646 -27.65 -7.89 -8.79
N GLY A 647 -27.53 -8.37 -7.56
CA GLY A 647 -26.80 -7.72 -6.48
C GLY A 647 -27.10 -8.37 -5.15
N ARG A 648 -26.10 -8.47 -4.27
CA ARG A 648 -26.21 -9.28 -3.05
C ARG A 648 -25.55 -8.60 -1.87
N ILE A 649 -26.15 -8.79 -0.70
CA ILE A 649 -25.61 -8.37 0.58
C ILE A 649 -25.34 -9.61 1.42
N TYR A 650 -24.10 -9.76 1.88
CA TYR A 650 -23.68 -10.84 2.75
C TYR A 650 -23.23 -10.33 4.12
N ARG A 651 -23.34 -11.20 5.12
CA ARG A 651 -22.73 -11.07 6.45
C ARG A 651 -21.70 -12.19 6.60
N LEU A 652 -20.46 -11.83 6.86
CA LEU A 652 -19.45 -12.74 7.36
C LEU A 652 -19.55 -12.70 8.89
N VAL A 653 -19.79 -13.86 9.51
CA VAL A 653 -20.03 -13.98 10.95
C VAL A 653 -18.98 -14.90 11.55
N TYR A 654 -18.36 -14.49 12.65
CA TYR A 654 -17.46 -15.35 13.41
C TYR A 654 -18.26 -16.36 14.23
N LYS A 655 -17.94 -17.65 14.14
CA LYS A 655 -18.70 -18.71 14.81
C LYS A 655 -18.62 -18.65 16.34
N GLY A 656 -17.54 -18.09 16.88
CA GLY A 656 -17.36 -17.85 18.31
C GLY A 656 -17.92 -16.51 18.81
N ALA A 657 -18.59 -15.74 17.96
CA ALA A 657 -19.16 -14.44 18.34
C ALA A 657 -20.25 -14.62 19.41
N LYS A 658 -20.41 -13.60 20.24
CA LYS A 658 -21.51 -13.57 21.22
C LYS A 658 -22.83 -13.39 20.46
N PRO A 659 -23.96 -13.93 20.96
CA PRO A 659 -25.26 -13.60 20.41
C PRO A 659 -25.46 -12.08 20.40
N TYR A 660 -25.85 -11.55 19.24
CA TYR A 660 -26.10 -10.13 19.10
C TYR A 660 -27.42 -9.74 19.76
N GLU A 661 -27.38 -8.69 20.57
CA GLU A 661 -28.55 -8.07 21.18
C GLU A 661 -28.85 -6.75 20.43
N PRO A 662 -29.97 -6.65 19.69
CA PRO A 662 -30.30 -5.44 18.94
C PRO A 662 -30.31 -4.19 19.80
N MET A 663 -29.55 -3.17 19.39
CA MET A 663 -29.48 -1.87 20.05
C MET A 663 -30.14 -0.79 19.19
N GLN A 664 -30.73 0.21 19.83
CA GLN A 664 -31.23 1.42 19.18
C GLN A 664 -30.88 2.64 20.04
N LEU A 665 -30.43 3.71 19.40
CA LEU A 665 -30.11 4.98 20.05
C LEU A 665 -31.12 6.06 19.66
N THR A 666 -31.44 6.94 20.61
CA THR A 666 -32.33 8.08 20.38
C THR A 666 -31.77 9.34 21.03
N ALA A 667 -31.94 10.49 20.38
CA ALA A 667 -31.52 11.79 20.91
C ALA A 667 -32.20 12.16 22.25
N SER A 668 -33.35 11.55 22.56
CA SER A 668 -34.07 11.74 23.81
C SER A 668 -33.44 11.03 25.01
N ASN A 669 -32.62 9.99 24.80
CA ASN A 669 -32.05 9.18 25.88
C ASN A 669 -30.56 9.50 26.10
N ALA A 670 -30.27 10.62 26.77
CA ALA A 670 -28.90 11.05 27.03
C ALA A 670 -28.05 10.02 27.81
N GLU A 671 -28.65 9.30 28.76
CA GLU A 671 -27.96 8.24 29.52
C GLU A 671 -27.56 7.07 28.60
N GLY A 672 -28.47 6.64 27.71
CA GLY A 672 -28.17 5.62 26.71
C GLY A 672 -27.07 6.04 25.73
N LEU A 673 -27.07 7.31 25.29
CA LEU A 673 -25.99 7.83 24.43
C LEU A 673 -24.63 7.81 25.15
N VAL A 674 -24.57 8.23 26.41
CA VAL A 674 -23.34 8.17 27.20
C VAL A 674 -22.87 6.73 27.38
N ALA A 675 -23.76 5.79 27.68
CA ALA A 675 -23.41 4.38 27.80
C ALA A 675 -22.86 3.81 26.49
N ALA A 676 -23.45 4.18 25.34
CA ALA A 676 -23.02 3.74 24.02
C ALA A 676 -21.65 4.31 23.59
N LEU A 677 -21.14 5.39 24.21
CA LEU A 677 -19.75 5.82 24.02
C LEU A 677 -18.74 4.81 24.57
N SER A 678 -19.18 3.86 25.40
CA SER A 678 -18.37 2.76 25.93
C SER A 678 -18.62 1.41 25.26
N ASP A 679 -19.40 1.38 24.18
CA ASP A 679 -19.69 0.14 23.46
C ASP A 679 -18.44 -0.45 22.79
N ASP A 680 -18.38 -1.77 22.67
CA ASP A 680 -17.27 -2.49 22.05
C ASP A 680 -17.18 -2.24 20.53
N ASN A 681 -18.28 -1.81 19.89
CA ASN A 681 -18.35 -1.50 18.47
C ASN A 681 -18.28 0.02 18.21
N MET A 682 -17.31 0.44 17.38
CA MET A 682 -17.12 1.85 17.01
C MET A 682 -18.34 2.48 16.35
N PHE A 683 -19.18 1.69 15.66
CA PHE A 683 -20.42 2.16 15.08
C PHE A 683 -21.33 2.82 16.13
N TRP A 684 -21.56 2.13 17.26
CA TRP A 684 -22.43 2.63 18.32
C TRP A 684 -21.82 3.84 19.03
N ARG A 685 -20.49 3.84 19.26
CA ARG A 685 -19.80 5.00 19.85
C ARG A 685 -19.86 6.23 18.96
N THR A 686 -19.61 6.08 17.66
CA THR A 686 -19.64 7.18 16.69
C THR A 686 -21.07 7.72 16.52
N THR A 687 -22.06 6.82 16.46
CA THR A 687 -23.48 7.20 16.39
C THR A 687 -23.91 7.96 17.65
N ALA A 688 -23.51 7.50 18.83
CA ALA A 688 -23.79 8.19 20.09
C ALA A 688 -23.16 9.58 20.15
N GLN A 689 -21.89 9.70 19.77
CA GLN A 689 -21.18 10.98 19.66
C GLN A 689 -21.91 11.94 18.71
N ARG A 690 -22.22 11.49 17.48
CA ARG A 690 -22.97 12.28 16.50
C ARG A 690 -24.30 12.79 17.08
N LEU A 691 -25.09 11.89 17.69
CA LEU A 691 -26.39 12.25 18.27
C LEU A 691 -26.25 13.24 19.44
N ILE A 692 -25.21 13.12 20.27
CA ILE A 692 -24.92 14.09 21.34
C ILE A 692 -24.59 15.47 20.76
N VAL A 693 -23.72 15.53 19.75
CA VAL A 693 -23.21 16.77 19.14
C VAL A 693 -24.30 17.47 18.33
N ASP A 694 -24.96 16.75 17.41
CA ASP A 694 -26.01 17.30 16.55
C ASP A 694 -27.18 17.88 17.37
N ASN A 695 -27.46 17.29 18.54
CA ASN A 695 -28.53 17.74 19.44
C ASN A 695 -28.04 18.61 20.61
N ARG A 696 -26.76 19.01 20.61
CA ARG A 696 -26.12 19.91 21.60
C ARG A 696 -26.39 19.52 23.07
N LYS A 697 -26.23 18.24 23.39
CA LYS A 697 -26.53 17.67 24.71
C LYS A 697 -25.47 18.04 25.76
N THR A 698 -25.39 19.30 26.15
CA THR A 698 -24.39 19.79 27.12
C THR A 698 -24.55 19.21 28.53
N GLU A 699 -25.72 18.67 28.87
CA GLU A 699 -25.98 18.03 30.16
C GLU A 699 -25.14 16.77 30.41
N VAL A 700 -24.58 16.14 29.37
CA VAL A 700 -23.76 14.93 29.51
C VAL A 700 -22.29 15.19 29.83
N ILE A 701 -21.86 16.46 29.81
CA ILE A 701 -20.46 16.86 30.00
C ILE A 701 -19.81 16.23 31.25
N PRO A 702 -20.46 16.20 32.44
CA PRO A 702 -19.87 15.54 33.61
C PRO A 702 -19.58 14.04 33.41
N SER A 703 -20.43 13.34 32.65
CA SER A 703 -20.19 11.93 32.33
C SER A 703 -19.05 11.76 31.32
N LEU A 704 -18.88 12.69 30.37
CA LEU A 704 -17.73 12.71 29.47
C LEU A 704 -16.42 12.89 30.25
N TYR A 705 -16.43 13.73 31.30
CA TYR A 705 -15.26 13.86 32.18
C TYR A 705 -14.91 12.55 32.89
N ALA A 706 -15.92 11.76 33.30
CA ALA A 706 -15.69 10.47 33.91
C ALA A 706 -15.01 9.49 32.95
N LEU A 707 -15.46 9.44 31.69
CA LEU A 707 -14.83 8.61 30.65
C LEU A 707 -13.37 9.01 30.38
N ILE A 708 -13.08 10.31 30.29
CA ILE A 708 -11.71 10.82 30.06
C ILE A 708 -10.79 10.54 31.26
N ASN A 709 -11.33 10.55 32.48
CA ASN A 709 -10.56 10.30 33.70
C ASN A 709 -10.32 8.81 33.98
N ASP A 710 -11.09 7.90 33.38
CA ASP A 710 -10.81 6.47 33.48
C ASP A 710 -9.44 6.18 32.88
N GLN A 711 -8.59 5.48 33.63
CA GLN A 711 -7.23 5.12 33.23
C GLN A 711 -7.15 3.67 32.74
N SER A 712 -8.27 2.96 32.70
CA SER A 712 -8.35 1.59 32.18
C SER A 712 -8.00 1.56 30.70
N VAL A 713 -7.47 0.41 30.27
CA VAL A 713 -7.21 0.11 28.86
C VAL A 713 -7.74 -1.29 28.57
N ASP A 714 -8.20 -1.50 27.34
CA ASP A 714 -8.62 -2.80 26.87
C ASP A 714 -7.40 -3.73 26.64
N GLU A 715 -7.67 -4.95 26.17
CA GLU A 715 -6.65 -5.98 26.00
C GLU A 715 -5.60 -5.67 24.92
N ILE A 716 -5.85 -4.68 24.05
CA ILE A 716 -4.90 -4.17 23.05
C ILE A 716 -4.34 -2.79 23.43
N GLY A 717 -4.62 -2.32 24.65
CA GLY A 717 -4.06 -1.09 25.21
C GLY A 717 -4.79 0.19 24.80
N LEU A 718 -6.01 0.09 24.29
CA LEU A 718 -6.83 1.23 23.88
C LEU A 718 -7.77 1.69 25.01
N ASN A 719 -8.13 2.97 24.96
CA ASN A 719 -9.29 3.51 25.68
C ASN A 719 -10.11 4.34 24.69
N SER A 720 -10.76 3.65 23.75
CA SER A 720 -11.66 4.23 22.75
C SER A 720 -12.80 5.07 23.37
N PRO A 721 -13.39 4.69 24.53
CA PRO A 721 -14.40 5.54 25.17
C PRO A 721 -13.90 6.93 25.55
N ALA A 722 -12.68 7.04 26.10
CA ALA A 722 -12.06 8.33 26.38
C ALA A 722 -11.77 9.12 25.09
N VAL A 723 -11.34 8.47 24.00
CA VAL A 723 -11.14 9.14 22.70
C VAL A 723 -12.45 9.75 22.18
N HIS A 724 -13.55 9.00 22.20
CA HIS A 724 -14.86 9.53 21.81
C HIS A 724 -15.32 10.66 22.74
N ALA A 725 -15.11 10.55 24.05
CA ALA A 725 -15.47 11.61 24.99
C ALA A 725 -14.69 12.92 24.74
N LEU A 726 -13.40 12.84 24.41
CA LEU A 726 -12.58 14.00 24.01
C LEU A 726 -13.18 14.72 22.81
N TRP A 727 -13.49 13.97 21.76
CA TRP A 727 -14.06 14.52 20.53
C TRP A 727 -15.51 14.98 20.66
N THR A 728 -16.27 14.37 21.57
CA THR A 728 -17.63 14.82 21.93
C THR A 728 -17.58 16.18 22.63
N LEU A 729 -16.64 16.39 23.58
CA LEU A 729 -16.43 17.70 24.19
C LEU A 729 -16.01 18.75 23.16
N HIS A 730 -15.15 18.39 22.22
CA HIS A 730 -14.76 19.25 21.11
C HIS A 730 -15.98 19.65 20.26
N GLY A 731 -16.79 18.68 19.83
CA GLY A 731 -18.00 18.92 19.02
C GLY A 731 -19.08 19.74 19.73
N LEU A 732 -19.19 19.64 21.06
CA LEU A 732 -20.08 20.48 21.88
C LEU A 732 -19.55 21.91 22.08
N GLY A 733 -18.35 22.23 21.58
CA GLY A 733 -17.71 23.53 21.77
C GLY A 733 -17.19 23.76 23.20
N ALA A 734 -17.08 22.71 24.02
CA ALA A 734 -16.66 22.83 25.42
C ALA A 734 -15.15 23.12 25.58
N LEU A 735 -14.37 23.10 24.50
CA LEU A 735 -12.92 23.30 24.51
C LEU A 735 -12.47 24.62 23.86
N ASP A 736 -13.41 25.54 23.61
CA ASP A 736 -13.17 26.85 22.95
C ASP A 736 -12.45 27.89 23.83
N GLY A 737 -12.12 27.55 25.08
CA GLY A 737 -11.55 28.45 26.08
C GLY A 737 -12.51 28.88 27.18
N SER A 738 -13.83 28.71 26.99
CA SER A 738 -14.85 29.19 27.93
C SER A 738 -15.09 28.26 29.13
N ASN A 739 -14.89 26.95 28.97
CA ASN A 739 -15.10 25.96 30.02
C ASN A 739 -13.75 25.49 30.61
N THR A 740 -13.37 26.08 31.74
CA THR A 740 -12.09 25.79 32.40
C THR A 740 -11.99 24.35 32.91
N GLU A 741 -13.09 23.78 33.42
CA GLU A 741 -13.10 22.41 33.94
C GLU A 741 -12.85 21.39 32.82
N ALA A 742 -13.48 21.57 31.65
CA ALA A 742 -13.24 20.73 30.49
C ALA A 742 -11.77 20.76 30.06
N LEU A 743 -11.18 21.96 29.98
CA LEU A 743 -9.76 22.12 29.64
C LEU A 743 -8.83 21.46 30.66
N GLU A 744 -9.14 21.53 31.95
CA GLU A 744 -8.36 20.86 33.00
C GLU A 744 -8.42 19.34 32.87
N VAL A 745 -9.61 18.79 32.63
CA VAL A 745 -9.82 17.34 32.42
C VAL A 745 -9.05 16.85 31.18
N VAL A 746 -9.18 17.54 30.04
CA VAL A 746 -8.47 17.17 28.81
C VAL A 746 -6.96 17.35 28.95
N THR A 747 -6.51 18.41 29.65
CA THR A 747 -5.08 18.62 29.95
C THR A 747 -4.49 17.46 30.74
N LYS A 748 -5.23 16.92 31.72
CA LYS A 748 -4.80 15.74 32.49
C LYS A 748 -4.72 14.49 31.61
N ALA A 749 -5.56 14.36 30.58
CA ALA A 749 -5.54 13.24 29.64
C ALA A 749 -4.24 13.17 28.81
N LEU A 750 -3.46 14.25 28.73
CA LEU A 750 -2.11 14.23 28.14
C LEU A 750 -1.14 13.28 28.87
N SER A 751 -1.47 12.78 30.06
CA SER A 751 -0.69 11.77 30.78
C SER A 751 -1.38 10.40 30.88
N HIS A 752 -2.44 10.17 30.10
CA HIS A 752 -3.21 8.93 30.12
C HIS A 752 -2.34 7.71 29.68
N PRO A 753 -2.54 6.50 30.24
CA PRO A 753 -1.79 5.28 29.86
C PRO A 753 -1.87 4.93 28.37
N ALA A 754 -3.08 4.94 27.79
CA ALA A 754 -3.28 4.73 26.36
C ALA A 754 -2.73 5.89 25.52
N ALA A 755 -1.86 5.58 24.55
CA ALA A 755 -1.27 6.55 23.65
C ALA A 755 -2.31 7.25 22.77
N GLY A 756 -3.32 6.52 22.29
CA GLY A 756 -4.44 7.08 21.52
C GLY A 756 -5.17 8.21 22.25
N VAL A 757 -5.35 8.11 23.57
CA VAL A 757 -5.96 9.19 24.37
C VAL A 757 -5.04 10.41 24.42
N ARG A 758 -3.74 10.24 24.64
CA ARG A 758 -2.78 11.35 24.64
C ARG A 758 -2.72 12.05 23.28
N LYS A 759 -2.65 11.28 22.19
CA LYS A 759 -2.66 11.78 20.80
C LYS A 759 -3.91 12.64 20.53
N ASN A 760 -5.09 12.11 20.84
CA ASN A 760 -6.36 12.80 20.58
C ASN A 760 -6.57 13.99 21.52
N ALA A 761 -6.11 13.93 22.79
CA ALA A 761 -6.15 15.06 23.71
C ALA A 761 -5.34 16.25 23.19
N VAL A 762 -4.15 16.00 22.62
CA VAL A 762 -3.36 17.04 21.93
C VAL A 762 -4.16 17.63 20.75
N GLN A 763 -4.85 16.81 19.98
CA GLN A 763 -5.56 17.27 18.78
C GLN A 763 -6.75 18.18 19.11
N VAL A 764 -7.50 17.91 20.18
CA VAL A 764 -8.70 18.67 20.57
C VAL A 764 -8.42 19.92 21.43
N LEU A 765 -7.25 20.02 22.07
CA LEU A 765 -6.90 21.19 22.89
C LEU A 765 -6.66 22.44 22.02
N PRO A 766 -7.04 23.64 22.51
CA PRO A 766 -6.84 24.89 21.79
C PRO A 766 -5.36 25.16 21.51
N ARG A 767 -5.05 25.84 20.39
CA ARG A 767 -3.68 26.21 20.02
C ARG A 767 -3.23 27.48 20.74
N ASP A 768 -2.98 27.36 22.05
CA ASP A 768 -2.56 28.46 22.93
C ASP A 768 -1.35 28.13 23.83
N GLU A 769 -0.83 29.14 24.52
CA GLU A 769 0.36 29.03 25.39
C GLU A 769 0.15 28.08 26.58
N LYS A 770 -1.09 27.97 27.08
CA LYS A 770 -1.44 27.06 28.19
C LYS A 770 -1.34 25.61 27.74
N THR A 771 -1.91 25.29 26.59
CA THR A 771 -1.84 23.97 25.96
C THR A 771 -0.41 23.60 25.65
N LEU A 772 0.38 24.54 25.12
CA LEU A 772 1.80 24.32 24.88
C LEU A 772 2.55 23.95 26.16
N THR A 773 2.33 24.71 27.24
CA THR A 773 2.92 24.43 28.56
C THR A 773 2.51 23.04 29.07
N ALA A 774 1.25 22.66 28.86
CA ALA A 774 0.75 21.33 29.22
C ALA A 774 1.43 20.20 28.43
N ILE A 775 1.58 20.36 27.10
CA ILE A 775 2.30 19.41 26.22
C ILE A 775 3.75 19.22 26.69
N GLN A 776 4.44 20.32 27.05
CA GLN A 776 5.81 20.28 27.56
C GLN A 776 5.89 19.61 28.93
N ASN A 777 4.99 19.92 29.85
CA ASN A 777 4.95 19.32 31.19
C ASN A 777 4.64 17.82 31.15
N ALA A 778 3.78 17.39 30.22
CA ALA A 778 3.50 15.98 29.98
C ALA A 778 4.63 15.26 29.21
N GLY A 779 5.61 16.01 28.69
CA GLY A 779 6.77 15.44 27.99
C GLY A 779 6.45 14.86 26.61
N LEU A 780 5.38 15.30 25.94
CA LEU A 780 4.87 14.62 24.74
C LEU A 780 5.78 14.76 23.51
N THR A 781 6.64 15.78 23.46
CA THR A 781 7.69 15.85 22.41
C THR A 781 8.74 14.75 22.56
N ASN A 782 8.73 14.01 23.67
CA ASN A 782 9.54 12.83 23.97
C ASN A 782 8.70 11.60 24.32
N ASP A 783 7.44 11.56 23.90
CA ASP A 783 6.59 10.41 24.15
C ASP A 783 7.23 9.14 23.56
N LYS A 784 7.08 8.01 24.25
CA LYS A 784 7.56 6.70 23.76
C LYS A 784 6.78 6.25 22.52
N ASP A 785 5.52 6.65 22.43
CA ASP A 785 4.68 6.42 21.25
C ASP A 785 4.94 7.53 20.21
N LEU A 786 5.51 7.15 19.07
CA LEU A 786 5.93 8.12 18.05
C LEU A 786 4.74 8.80 17.35
N LYS A 787 3.54 8.19 17.32
CA LYS A 787 2.32 8.86 16.82
C LYS A 787 1.90 10.00 17.74
N THR A 788 1.94 9.78 19.04
CA THR A 788 1.68 10.81 20.06
C THR A 788 2.73 11.91 19.98
N ARG A 789 4.00 11.54 19.81
CA ARG A 789 5.11 12.48 19.59
C ARG A 789 4.87 13.34 18.34
N MET A 790 4.48 12.72 17.22
CA MET A 790 4.16 13.42 15.98
C MET A 790 3.00 14.41 16.18
N ALA A 791 1.90 14.00 16.83
CA ALA A 791 0.77 14.88 17.12
C ALA A 791 1.17 16.09 17.97
N ALA A 792 2.04 15.91 18.97
CA ALA A 792 2.58 17.01 19.77
C ALA A 792 3.44 17.97 18.93
N VAL A 793 4.29 17.46 18.04
CA VAL A 793 5.13 18.28 17.15
C VAL A 793 4.27 19.05 16.14
N LEU A 794 3.23 18.44 15.59
CA LEU A 794 2.28 19.11 14.69
C LEU A 794 1.47 20.19 15.43
N ALA A 795 1.05 19.93 16.68
CA ALA A 795 0.41 20.94 17.50
C ALA A 795 1.32 22.12 17.81
N ILE A 796 2.63 21.88 18.01
CA ILE A 796 3.65 22.94 18.10
C ILE A 796 3.71 23.73 16.79
N ALA A 797 3.72 23.07 15.63
CA ALA A 797 3.74 23.74 14.32
C ALA A 797 2.55 24.70 14.08
N ASP A 798 1.41 24.46 14.75
CA ASP A 798 0.24 25.34 14.69
C ASP A 798 0.27 26.50 15.70
N MET A 799 1.28 26.56 16.59
CA MET A 799 1.42 27.64 17.58
C MET A 799 2.03 28.90 16.95
N PRO A 800 1.79 30.09 17.55
CA PRO A 800 2.50 31.30 17.17
C PRO A 800 4.02 31.15 17.24
N ALA A 801 4.74 31.83 16.34
CA ALA A 801 6.20 31.77 16.28
C ALA A 801 6.86 32.13 17.64
N SER A 802 7.70 31.23 18.16
CA SER A 802 8.45 31.43 19.42
C SER A 802 9.92 31.01 19.26
N PRO A 803 10.88 31.84 19.71
CA PRO A 803 12.28 31.46 19.76
C PRO A 803 12.55 30.20 20.62
N GLU A 804 11.84 30.07 21.74
CA GLU A 804 11.95 28.96 22.68
C GLU A 804 11.49 27.65 22.03
N LEU A 805 10.39 27.68 21.29
CA LEU A 805 9.90 26.52 20.53
C LEU A 805 10.84 26.13 19.40
N GLY A 806 11.37 27.11 18.66
CA GLY A 806 12.36 26.83 17.63
C GLY A 806 13.59 26.14 18.20
N LYS A 807 14.06 26.57 19.38
CA LYS A 807 15.15 25.91 20.09
C LYS A 807 14.78 24.48 20.51
N LEU A 808 13.59 24.27 21.07
CA LEU A 808 13.11 22.93 21.45
C LEU A 808 13.08 21.99 20.24
N VAL A 809 12.50 22.43 19.13
CA VAL A 809 12.43 21.67 17.87
C VAL A 809 13.84 21.31 17.36
N TYR A 810 14.80 22.25 17.42
CA TYR A 810 16.19 21.96 17.07
C TYR A 810 16.80 20.90 18.00
N GLU A 811 16.64 21.03 19.31
CA GLU A 811 17.19 20.08 20.27
C GLU A 811 16.62 18.66 20.10
N GLU A 812 15.31 18.55 19.90
CA GLU A 812 14.60 17.29 19.68
C GLU A 812 14.94 16.66 18.32
N SER A 813 15.22 17.45 17.29
CA SER A 813 15.63 16.97 15.96
C SER A 813 16.99 16.27 15.93
N LYS A 814 17.77 16.33 17.02
CA LYS A 814 19.08 15.63 17.14
C LYS A 814 18.95 14.17 17.57
N LYS A 815 17.75 13.70 17.91
CA LYS A 815 17.51 12.34 18.37
C LYS A 815 17.42 11.38 17.20
N GLN A 816 18.19 10.29 17.28
CA GLN A 816 18.25 9.28 16.24
C GLN A 816 16.88 8.64 15.94
N GLU A 817 16.05 8.38 16.97
CA GLU A 817 14.69 7.86 16.79
C GLU A 817 13.81 8.73 15.89
N ASN A 818 13.97 10.06 15.95
CA ASN A 818 13.21 10.99 15.12
C ASN A 818 13.74 11.04 13.67
N GLU A 819 15.01 10.71 13.47
CA GLU A 819 15.67 10.66 12.16
C GLU A 819 15.38 9.36 11.41
N GLU A 820 15.30 8.23 12.13
CA GLU A 820 15.04 6.90 11.57
C GLU A 820 13.56 6.68 11.23
N ASP A 821 12.65 7.45 11.82
CA ASP A 821 11.23 7.42 11.50
C ASP A 821 10.93 8.07 10.13
N GLU A 822 9.95 7.50 9.42
CA GLU A 822 9.60 7.93 8.07
C GLU A 822 8.79 9.24 8.03
N TYR A 823 8.07 9.57 9.11
CA TYR A 823 7.05 10.62 9.15
C TYR A 823 7.48 11.83 9.97
N LEU A 824 8.13 11.59 11.11
CA LEU A 824 8.60 12.62 12.03
C LEU A 824 9.48 13.70 11.38
N PRO A 825 10.42 13.39 10.45
CA PRO A 825 11.24 14.41 9.80
C PRO A 825 10.41 15.54 9.17
N GLN A 826 9.29 15.21 8.54
CA GLN A 826 8.40 16.19 7.92
C GLN A 826 7.62 17.00 8.96
N ALA A 827 7.14 16.37 10.03
CA ALA A 827 6.47 17.06 11.13
C ALA A 827 7.41 18.05 11.84
N PHE A 828 8.65 17.63 12.13
CA PHE A 828 9.69 18.50 12.69
C PHE A 828 10.03 19.65 11.76
N PHE A 829 10.04 19.42 10.44
CA PHE A 829 10.28 20.50 9.48
C PHE A 829 9.15 21.52 9.47
N ALA A 830 7.89 21.09 9.55
CA ALA A 830 6.74 21.99 9.68
C ALA A 830 6.86 22.87 10.95
N ALA A 831 7.19 22.27 12.09
CA ALA A 831 7.40 23.00 13.35
C ALA A 831 8.61 23.95 13.27
N ALA A 832 9.70 23.53 12.63
CA ALA A 832 10.87 24.37 12.42
C ALA A 832 10.56 25.57 11.51
N LEU A 833 9.68 25.42 10.51
CA LEU A 833 9.24 26.51 9.64
C LEU A 833 8.39 27.52 10.42
N ALA A 834 7.46 27.05 11.26
CA ALA A 834 6.64 27.92 12.12
C ALA A 834 7.48 28.69 13.16
N HIS A 835 8.59 28.11 13.61
CA HIS A 835 9.46 28.67 14.66
C HIS A 835 10.89 28.97 14.17
N GLN A 836 11.02 29.39 12.91
CA GLN A 836 12.28 29.48 12.19
C GLN A 836 13.35 30.32 12.91
N GLN A 837 12.99 31.46 13.51
CA GLN A 837 13.97 32.33 14.18
C GLN A 837 14.67 31.63 15.34
N GLY A 838 13.91 30.95 16.20
CA GLY A 838 14.46 30.18 17.33
C GLY A 838 15.27 28.98 16.87
N PHE A 839 14.77 28.28 15.87
CA PHE A 839 15.41 27.09 15.31
C PHE A 839 16.77 27.43 14.72
N MET A 840 16.82 28.45 13.87
CA MET A 840 18.07 28.91 13.25
C MET A 840 19.05 29.52 14.28
N ALA A 841 18.55 30.17 15.34
CA ALA A 841 19.40 30.68 16.41
C ALA A 841 20.02 29.57 17.29
N ALA A 842 19.38 28.41 17.37
CA ALA A 842 19.90 27.24 18.09
C ALA A 842 20.90 26.42 17.25
N ALA A 843 20.81 26.50 15.92
CA ALA A 843 21.72 25.81 15.01
C ALA A 843 23.15 26.40 15.04
N PRO A 844 24.21 25.56 15.04
CA PRO A 844 25.59 26.01 14.90
C PRO A 844 25.83 26.73 13.57
N ASN A 845 26.65 27.78 13.59
CA ASN A 845 26.98 28.56 12.40
C ASN A 845 27.96 27.86 11.43
N ASP A 846 28.58 26.76 11.86
CA ASP A 846 29.66 26.05 11.17
C ASP A 846 29.25 24.66 10.63
N LEU A 847 27.94 24.40 10.49
CA LEU A 847 27.43 23.14 9.93
C LEU A 847 27.90 22.92 8.48
N SER A 848 28.37 21.71 8.19
CA SER A 848 28.81 21.31 6.85
C SER A 848 27.65 20.68 6.07
N LEU A 849 26.82 21.52 5.45
CA LEU A 849 25.57 21.14 4.78
C LEU A 849 25.72 20.75 3.29
N GLU A 850 26.91 20.97 2.71
CA GLU A 850 27.22 20.66 1.31
C GLU A 850 27.60 19.18 1.08
N ARG A 851 27.48 18.35 2.13
CA ARG A 851 27.67 16.89 2.05
C ARG A 851 26.42 16.22 1.43
N PRO A 852 26.53 14.97 0.94
CA PRO A 852 25.38 14.21 0.45
C PRO A 852 24.26 14.14 1.50
N ASP A 853 23.00 14.26 1.08
CA ASP A 853 21.85 14.32 1.99
C ASP A 853 21.72 13.05 2.85
N SER A 854 22.18 11.90 2.34
CA SER A 854 22.17 10.60 3.03
C SER A 854 23.09 10.51 4.25
N VAL A 855 24.00 11.48 4.45
CA VAL A 855 24.92 11.52 5.60
C VAL A 855 24.70 12.75 6.49
N LEU A 856 23.66 13.54 6.20
CA LEU A 856 23.23 14.64 7.05
C LEU A 856 22.30 14.11 8.12
N THR A 857 22.51 14.54 9.36
CA THR A 857 21.55 14.24 10.44
C THR A 857 20.20 14.92 10.17
N LEU A 858 19.15 14.53 10.87
CA LEU A 858 17.85 15.20 10.76
C LEU A 858 17.98 16.72 10.98
N SER A 859 18.63 17.16 12.07
CA SER A 859 18.83 18.59 12.36
C SER A 859 19.55 19.33 11.22
N GLU A 860 20.57 18.72 10.60
CA GLU A 860 21.29 19.30 9.46
C GLU A 860 20.40 19.38 8.21
N ARG A 861 19.62 18.33 7.93
CA ARG A 861 18.64 18.32 6.83
C ARG A 861 17.60 19.41 7.00
N LEU A 862 17.08 19.61 8.22
CA LEU A 862 16.13 20.69 8.53
C LEU A 862 16.76 22.07 8.29
N VAL A 863 17.97 22.33 8.79
CA VAL A 863 18.69 23.60 8.57
C VAL A 863 18.93 23.83 7.07
N LYS A 864 19.38 22.82 6.33
CA LYS A 864 19.56 22.90 4.87
C LYS A 864 18.26 23.23 4.16
N SER A 865 17.18 22.57 4.55
CA SER A 865 15.83 22.75 3.98
C SER A 865 15.27 24.15 4.23
N MET A 866 15.74 24.90 5.24
CA MET A 866 15.32 26.28 5.47
C MET A 866 15.83 27.25 4.40
N GLY A 867 17.10 27.11 4.02
CA GLY A 867 17.77 27.98 3.04
C GLY A 867 17.66 27.50 1.59
N GLN A 868 17.30 26.24 1.40
CA GLN A 868 17.13 25.59 0.11
C GLN A 868 15.79 24.86 0.06
N GLU A 869 14.89 25.35 -0.78
CA GLU A 869 13.62 24.70 -1.07
C GLU A 869 13.80 23.76 -2.26
N GLN A 870 13.14 22.60 -2.22
CA GLN A 870 13.15 21.63 -3.29
C GLN A 870 11.74 21.10 -3.50
N TYR A 871 11.28 21.14 -4.75
CA TYR A 871 9.98 20.67 -5.17
C TYR A 871 10.17 19.67 -6.30
N ARG A 872 9.50 18.52 -6.21
CA ARG A 872 9.48 17.54 -7.29
C ARG A 872 8.56 18.02 -8.40
N LEU A 873 9.03 17.89 -9.65
CA LEU A 873 8.28 18.22 -10.84
C LEU A 873 7.74 16.92 -11.44
N ASP A 874 6.41 16.82 -11.52
CA ASP A 874 5.72 15.67 -12.07
C ASP A 874 4.63 16.14 -13.05
N ARG A 875 4.53 15.47 -14.20
CA ARG A 875 3.63 15.84 -15.30
C ARG A 875 2.15 15.71 -14.92
N TRP A 876 1.83 14.80 -14.02
CA TRP A 876 0.47 14.46 -13.63
C TRP A 876 0.11 15.07 -12.27
N THR A 877 1.13 15.34 -11.47
CA THR A 877 0.99 15.74 -10.06
C THR A 877 1.51 17.18 -9.89
N PRO A 878 0.65 18.22 -10.05
CA PRO A 878 1.09 19.61 -9.89
C PRO A 878 1.55 19.91 -8.46
N ILE A 879 2.38 20.93 -8.27
CA ILE A 879 2.77 21.37 -6.92
C ILE A 879 1.54 22.00 -6.25
N MET A 880 1.08 21.43 -5.13
CA MET A 880 -0.14 21.86 -4.46
C MET A 880 -0.05 23.30 -3.94
N PHE A 881 1.11 23.68 -3.40
CA PHE A 881 1.39 25.03 -2.93
C PHE A 881 2.48 25.64 -3.81
N PRO A 882 2.12 26.40 -4.87
CA PRO A 882 3.09 27.07 -5.71
C PRO A 882 4.08 27.89 -4.87
N PRO A 883 5.39 27.78 -5.13
CA PRO A 883 6.38 28.36 -4.25
C PRO A 883 6.58 29.86 -4.49
N ASP A 884 6.81 30.61 -3.42
CA ASP A 884 7.23 32.00 -3.53
C ASP A 884 8.68 32.09 -4.02
N VAL A 885 8.90 32.75 -5.16
CA VAL A 885 10.23 32.91 -5.78
C VAL A 885 10.93 34.22 -5.41
N THR A 886 10.29 35.06 -4.58
CA THR A 886 10.80 36.39 -4.23
C THR A 886 12.19 36.33 -3.61
N GLY A 887 13.14 37.03 -4.23
CA GLY A 887 14.52 37.13 -3.76
C GLY A 887 15.30 35.81 -3.78
N LYS A 888 14.82 34.77 -4.48
CA LYS A 888 15.46 33.45 -4.53
C LYS A 888 16.07 33.16 -5.89
N GLU A 889 17.24 32.52 -5.87
CA GLU A 889 17.81 31.90 -7.06
C GLU A 889 16.93 30.71 -7.46
N ILE A 890 16.74 30.52 -8.77
CA ILE A 890 15.87 29.47 -9.32
C ILE A 890 16.74 28.47 -10.05
N THR A 891 16.57 27.18 -9.77
CA THR A 891 17.19 26.10 -10.54
C THR A 891 16.13 25.07 -10.91
N VAL A 892 15.95 24.81 -12.21
CA VAL A 892 15.11 23.72 -12.72
C VAL A 892 16.03 22.62 -13.23
N ARG A 893 15.87 21.41 -12.70
CA ARG A 893 16.58 20.20 -13.14
C ARG A 893 15.60 19.24 -13.77
N ALA A 894 15.94 18.70 -14.93
CA ALA A 894 15.11 17.72 -15.60
C ALA A 894 15.98 16.80 -16.44
N SER A 895 15.78 15.48 -16.32
CA SER A 895 16.32 14.54 -17.29
C SER A 895 15.29 14.31 -18.40
N ILE A 896 15.60 14.79 -19.60
CA ILE A 896 14.68 14.83 -20.74
C ILE A 896 15.21 13.99 -21.90
N GLY A 897 14.31 13.29 -22.59
CA GLY A 897 14.65 12.50 -23.78
C GLY A 897 13.53 12.52 -24.83
N PRO A 898 13.84 12.19 -26.09
CA PRO A 898 12.85 12.12 -27.15
C PRO A 898 11.85 10.97 -26.94
N SER A 899 10.68 11.07 -27.57
CA SER A 899 9.68 10.00 -27.69
C SER A 899 9.25 9.83 -29.15
N ASP A 900 8.48 8.79 -29.42
CA ASP A 900 7.90 8.53 -30.75
C ASP A 900 6.88 9.61 -31.17
N ASP A 901 6.26 10.29 -30.19
CA ASP A 901 5.28 11.36 -30.42
C ASP A 901 5.94 12.74 -30.68
N GLY A 902 7.26 12.83 -30.52
CA GLY A 902 8.05 14.03 -30.78
C GLY A 902 8.85 14.51 -29.58
N PHE A 903 9.58 15.61 -29.77
CA PHE A 903 10.51 16.14 -28.76
C PHE A 903 10.37 17.66 -28.60
N GLU A 904 9.15 18.11 -28.37
CA GLU A 904 8.80 19.52 -28.11
C GLU A 904 7.82 19.61 -26.94
N GLY A 905 7.74 20.79 -26.32
CA GLY A 905 6.75 21.13 -25.30
C GLY A 905 7.34 21.78 -24.05
N VAL A 906 6.47 22.13 -23.10
CA VAL A 906 6.85 22.73 -21.82
C VAL A 906 7.42 21.67 -20.88
N VAL A 907 8.66 21.81 -20.45
CA VAL A 907 9.21 21.01 -19.35
C VAL A 907 8.60 21.52 -18.04
N MET A 908 8.71 22.83 -17.79
CA MET A 908 8.16 23.50 -16.61
C MET A 908 7.85 24.97 -16.90
N SER A 909 6.77 25.50 -16.32
CA SER A 909 6.42 26.92 -16.35
C SER A 909 5.71 27.38 -15.07
N HIS A 910 6.03 28.57 -14.58
CA HIS A 910 5.35 29.20 -13.43
C HIS A 910 5.23 30.71 -13.64
N GLY A 911 4.09 31.29 -13.26
CA GLY A 911 3.71 32.69 -13.50
C GLY A 911 2.86 32.88 -14.76
N ASP A 912 2.79 34.12 -15.24
CA ASP A 912 1.89 34.55 -16.31
C ASP A 912 2.61 35.36 -17.41
N LYS A 913 1.86 36.14 -18.18
CA LYS A 913 2.40 36.98 -19.27
C LYS A 913 3.21 38.19 -18.81
N ASP A 914 3.01 38.63 -17.57
CA ASP A 914 3.61 39.83 -17.01
C ASP A 914 4.83 39.48 -16.14
N ALA A 915 4.77 38.39 -15.37
CA ALA A 915 5.89 37.88 -14.59
C ALA A 915 5.88 36.34 -14.52
N GLY A 916 7.03 35.71 -14.78
CA GLY A 916 7.16 34.26 -14.68
C GLY A 916 8.43 33.68 -15.29
N TYR A 917 8.60 32.37 -15.22
CA TYR A 917 9.70 31.68 -15.89
C TYR A 917 9.26 30.35 -16.52
N SER A 918 9.95 29.92 -17.56
CA SER A 918 9.64 28.68 -18.27
C SER A 918 10.86 28.03 -18.90
N LEU A 919 10.97 26.72 -18.70
CA LEU A 919 11.86 25.82 -19.41
C LEU A 919 11.03 25.01 -20.42
N TYR A 920 11.34 25.13 -21.71
CA TYR A 920 10.60 24.43 -22.77
C TYR A 920 11.49 24.04 -23.94
N VAL A 921 11.07 23.02 -24.69
CA VAL A 921 11.70 22.58 -25.92
C VAL A 921 10.84 23.02 -27.11
N GLN A 922 11.44 23.71 -28.07
CA GLN A 922 10.80 24.14 -29.31
C GLN A 922 11.87 24.21 -30.40
N ASP A 923 11.54 23.83 -31.64
CA ASP A 923 12.47 23.83 -32.78
C ASP A 923 13.78 23.07 -32.48
N ASN A 924 13.67 21.95 -31.73
CA ASN A 924 14.78 21.13 -31.25
C ASN A 924 15.86 21.91 -30.46
N LYS A 925 15.44 22.94 -29.71
CA LYS A 925 16.27 23.74 -28.82
C LYS A 925 15.63 23.85 -27.44
N LEU A 926 16.48 23.94 -26.42
CA LEU A 926 16.02 24.21 -25.06
C LEU A 926 16.02 25.72 -24.83
N HIS A 927 14.90 26.21 -24.32
CA HIS A 927 14.66 27.61 -24.04
C HIS A 927 14.44 27.80 -22.55
N TRP A 928 15.24 28.67 -21.94
CA TRP A 928 15.05 29.14 -20.58
C TRP A 928 14.67 30.61 -20.64
N LEU A 929 13.43 30.90 -20.25
CA LEU A 929 12.84 32.23 -20.38
C LEU A 929 12.40 32.73 -19.00
N VAL A 930 12.71 33.99 -18.72
CA VAL A 930 12.29 34.73 -17.53
C VAL A 930 11.59 36.01 -18.01
N LYS A 931 10.35 36.22 -17.55
CA LYS A 931 9.57 37.44 -17.76
C LYS A 931 9.52 38.25 -16.48
N GLN A 932 9.87 39.54 -16.58
CA GLN A 932 9.78 40.50 -15.49
C GLN A 932 9.23 41.81 -16.08
N ASP A 933 8.18 42.36 -15.45
CA ASP A 933 7.49 43.58 -15.89
C ASP A 933 7.06 43.53 -17.38
N GLY A 934 6.55 42.38 -17.83
CA GLY A 934 6.11 42.14 -19.21
C GLY A 934 7.24 42.00 -20.23
N LYS A 935 8.51 42.07 -19.82
CA LYS A 935 9.68 41.90 -20.70
C LYS A 935 10.26 40.50 -20.58
N ALA A 936 10.50 39.86 -21.72
CA ALA A 936 11.09 38.51 -21.78
C ALA A 936 12.62 38.57 -21.96
N TYR A 937 13.32 37.79 -21.13
CA TYR A 937 14.75 37.52 -21.19
C TYR A 937 14.92 36.03 -21.44
N LYS A 938 15.68 35.65 -22.47
CA LYS A 938 15.68 34.26 -22.99
C LYS A 938 17.10 33.78 -23.25
N ALA A 939 17.50 32.68 -22.60
CA ALA A 939 18.63 31.86 -23.00
C ALA A 939 18.14 30.74 -23.91
N THR A 940 18.84 30.46 -25.01
CA THR A 940 18.46 29.42 -25.98
C THR A 940 19.69 28.65 -26.43
N THR A 941 19.61 27.32 -26.44
CA THR A 941 20.71 26.48 -26.91
C THR A 941 21.04 26.78 -28.36
N THR A 942 22.33 26.97 -28.65
CA THR A 942 22.82 27.26 -30.02
C THR A 942 23.11 25.97 -30.80
N THR A 943 23.34 24.86 -30.10
CA THR A 943 23.51 23.52 -30.66
C THR A 943 22.19 22.75 -30.60
N ALA A 944 22.00 21.82 -31.53
CA ALA A 944 20.89 20.86 -31.47
C ALA A 944 20.94 20.06 -30.17
N LEU A 945 19.76 19.73 -29.62
CA LEU A 945 19.68 18.89 -28.44
C LEU A 945 20.15 17.45 -28.73
N PRO A 946 20.70 16.74 -27.73
CA PRO A 946 21.05 15.33 -27.88
C PRO A 946 19.89 14.48 -28.38
N THR A 947 20.20 13.48 -29.23
CA THR A 947 19.23 12.51 -29.75
C THR A 947 18.91 11.37 -28.77
N GLU A 948 19.65 11.32 -27.66
CA GLU A 948 19.42 10.42 -26.53
C GLU A 948 18.99 11.27 -25.31
N ARG A 949 18.61 10.61 -24.22
CA ARG A 949 18.27 11.29 -22.96
C ARG A 949 19.47 12.10 -22.42
N PHE A 950 19.20 13.26 -21.85
CA PHE A 950 20.21 14.14 -21.26
C PHE A 950 19.66 14.92 -20.07
N ASP A 951 20.57 15.39 -19.22
CA ASP A 951 20.22 16.22 -18.07
C ASP A 951 20.29 17.69 -18.45
N ALA A 952 19.18 18.38 -18.23
CA ALA A 952 19.05 19.82 -18.41
C ALA A 952 18.97 20.51 -17.05
N VAL A 953 19.80 21.53 -16.84
CA VAL A 953 19.75 22.39 -15.66
C VAL A 953 19.66 23.84 -16.09
N ALA A 954 18.52 24.47 -15.83
CA ALA A 954 18.29 25.89 -16.10
C ALA A 954 18.38 26.69 -14.80
N ARG A 955 19.11 27.80 -14.79
CA ARG A 955 19.32 28.62 -13.58
C ARG A 955 19.02 30.09 -13.79
N LEU A 956 18.53 30.75 -12.73
CA LEU A 956 18.52 32.21 -12.55
C LEU A 956 19.24 32.51 -11.23
N SER A 957 20.43 33.12 -11.31
CA SER A 957 21.26 33.45 -10.14
C SER A 957 20.99 34.87 -9.61
N SER A 958 21.47 35.15 -8.40
CA SER A 958 21.27 36.42 -7.67
C SER A 958 21.61 37.70 -8.43
N GLY A 959 22.58 37.63 -9.36
CA GLY A 959 22.93 38.72 -10.26
C GLY A 959 22.09 38.84 -11.54
N GLY A 960 20.99 38.07 -11.68
CA GLY A 960 20.17 37.99 -12.89
C GLY A 960 20.77 37.11 -14.01
N LEU A 961 21.90 36.45 -13.77
CA LEU A 961 22.51 35.55 -14.74
C LEU A 961 21.62 34.35 -14.98
N MET A 962 21.31 34.10 -16.25
CA MET A 962 20.52 32.96 -16.70
C MET A 962 21.44 31.96 -17.39
N THR A 963 21.41 30.68 -17.01
CA THR A 963 22.20 29.64 -17.69
C THR A 963 21.36 28.42 -18.05
N ILE A 964 21.76 27.74 -19.12
CA ILE A 964 21.31 26.40 -19.46
C ILE A 964 22.54 25.50 -19.50
N ASN A 965 22.53 24.46 -18.69
CA ASN A 965 23.53 23.40 -18.72
C ASN A 965 22.89 22.14 -19.29
N VAL A 966 23.59 21.47 -20.22
CA VAL A 966 23.24 20.14 -20.74
C VAL A 966 24.39 19.20 -20.44
N ASN A 967 24.13 18.12 -19.70
CA ASN A 967 25.14 17.16 -19.23
C ASN A 967 26.36 17.88 -18.59
N ASP A 968 26.07 18.77 -17.64
CA ASP A 968 27.00 19.64 -16.90
C ASP A 968 27.77 20.70 -17.71
N ALA A 969 27.58 20.78 -19.02
CA ALA A 969 28.19 21.82 -19.86
C ALA A 969 27.22 23.00 -20.03
N THR A 970 27.66 24.22 -19.71
CA THR A 970 26.90 25.44 -20.03
C THR A 970 26.83 25.62 -21.55
N VAL A 971 25.63 25.58 -22.11
CA VAL A 971 25.36 25.62 -23.56
C VAL A 971 24.61 26.88 -24.01
N ALA A 972 24.03 27.63 -23.07
CA ALA A 972 23.45 28.94 -23.32
C ALA A 972 23.49 29.81 -22.06
N GLU A 973 23.63 31.12 -22.25
CA GLU A 973 23.57 32.12 -21.19
C GLU A 973 22.73 33.31 -21.66
N ALA A 974 22.08 33.98 -20.72
CA ALA A 974 21.41 35.27 -20.91
C ALA A 974 21.46 36.08 -19.61
N GLN A 975 20.95 37.30 -19.64
CA GLN A 975 20.96 38.19 -18.48
C GLN A 975 19.57 38.79 -18.29
N ALA A 976 18.92 38.42 -17.18
CA ALA A 976 17.76 39.12 -16.64
C ALA A 976 18.22 40.31 -15.75
N PRO A 977 17.35 41.28 -15.45
CA PRO A 977 17.66 42.40 -14.57
C PRO A 977 18.09 41.99 -13.17
N SER A 978 17.36 41.05 -12.56
CA SER A 978 17.57 40.60 -11.18
C SER A 978 16.78 39.32 -10.89
N LEU A 979 16.82 38.86 -9.66
CA LEU A 979 15.79 37.95 -9.12
C LEU A 979 14.42 38.63 -9.10
N PHE A 980 13.35 37.83 -8.99
CA PHE A 980 11.99 38.34 -8.78
C PHE A 980 11.92 39.09 -7.45
N THR A 981 11.31 40.28 -7.46
CA THR A 981 11.14 41.13 -6.28
C THR A 981 9.77 41.02 -5.65
N GLU A 982 8.82 40.41 -6.36
CA GLU A 982 7.45 40.19 -5.94
C GLU A 982 7.08 38.72 -6.18
N PRO A 983 6.11 38.17 -5.43
CA PRO A 983 5.55 36.86 -5.72
C PRO A 983 4.95 36.82 -7.12
N LEU A 984 5.03 35.66 -7.77
CA LEU A 984 4.29 35.44 -9.02
C LEU A 984 2.80 35.35 -8.71
N ALA A 985 1.94 35.71 -9.68
CA ALA A 985 0.53 35.42 -9.59
C ALA A 985 0.36 33.93 -9.22
N THR A 986 -0.39 33.65 -8.16
CA THR A 986 -0.52 32.34 -7.51
C THR A 986 -1.22 31.35 -8.44
N GLU A 987 -0.49 30.88 -9.44
CA GLU A 987 -0.95 30.00 -10.48
C GLU A 987 -0.21 28.67 -10.40
N GLU A 988 -0.86 27.60 -10.83
CA GLU A 988 -0.30 26.25 -10.91
C GLU A 988 1.12 26.27 -11.50
N VAL A 989 2.05 25.55 -10.86
CA VAL A 989 3.33 25.20 -11.48
C VAL A 989 3.08 24.12 -12.51
N ARG A 990 3.16 24.52 -13.78
CA ARG A 990 2.81 23.71 -14.94
C ARG A 990 4.00 22.86 -15.35
N THR A 991 3.87 21.54 -15.27
CA THR A 991 4.96 20.59 -15.60
C THR A 991 4.51 19.67 -16.73
N GLY A 992 5.33 19.53 -17.77
CA GLY A 992 5.03 18.66 -18.92
C GLY A 992 3.84 19.10 -19.79
N ARG A 993 3.14 20.19 -19.45
CA ARG A 993 2.03 20.78 -20.20
C ARG A 993 1.80 22.23 -19.78
N ASP A 994 1.40 23.08 -20.72
CA ASP A 994 0.75 24.36 -20.44
C ASP A 994 -0.53 24.46 -21.27
N LEU A 995 -1.69 24.43 -20.61
CA LEU A 995 -3.01 24.35 -21.25
C LEU A 995 -3.59 25.71 -21.64
N ARG A 996 -2.86 26.81 -21.42
CA ARG A 996 -3.40 28.16 -21.64
C ARG A 996 -3.52 28.51 -23.12
N GLU A 997 -4.58 29.25 -23.39
CA GLU A 997 -4.86 29.87 -24.69
C GLU A 997 -4.64 31.39 -24.61
N GLY A 998 -4.27 32.03 -25.73
CA GLY A 998 -4.06 33.48 -25.80
C GLY A 998 -2.75 34.00 -25.18
N GLU A 999 -2.73 35.27 -24.72
CA GLU A 999 -1.47 35.94 -24.33
C GLU A 999 -0.99 35.60 -22.91
N ASN A 1000 -1.78 34.90 -22.08
CA ASN A 1000 -1.49 34.69 -20.65
C ASN A 1000 -0.39 33.64 -20.31
N ARG A 1001 0.54 33.39 -21.25
CA ARG A 1001 1.63 32.42 -21.11
C ARG A 1001 2.96 33.10 -20.81
N VAL A 1002 3.80 32.37 -20.08
CA VAL A 1002 5.17 32.82 -19.79
C VAL A 1002 6.05 32.71 -21.04
N GLY A 1003 6.06 31.55 -21.70
CA GLY A 1003 6.95 31.32 -22.84
C GLY A 1003 6.32 31.67 -24.19
N ASP A 1004 7.19 31.89 -25.18
CA ASP A 1004 6.83 32.20 -26.56
C ASP A 1004 6.54 30.92 -27.37
N TYR A 1005 5.64 30.07 -26.86
CA TYR A 1005 5.24 28.82 -27.50
C TYR A 1005 3.74 28.79 -27.81
N LEU A 1006 3.33 27.79 -28.60
CA LEU A 1006 1.96 27.60 -29.06
C LEU A 1006 0.97 27.46 -27.90
N ASP A 1007 -0.31 27.72 -28.18
CA ASP A 1007 -1.41 27.41 -27.27
C ASP A 1007 -1.44 25.90 -26.98
N ARG A 1008 -1.78 25.54 -25.74
CA ARG A 1008 -1.92 24.13 -25.30
C ARG A 1008 -0.68 23.27 -25.62
N PHE A 1009 0.48 23.70 -25.13
CA PHE A 1009 1.77 23.10 -25.48
C PHE A 1009 2.16 21.96 -24.53
N TYR A 1010 1.93 20.71 -24.97
CA TYR A 1010 2.27 19.49 -24.24
C TYR A 1010 3.70 19.05 -24.51
N PHE A 1011 4.41 18.60 -23.47
CA PHE A 1011 5.68 17.92 -23.62
C PHE A 1011 5.48 16.53 -24.22
N LYS A 1012 5.90 16.37 -25.47
CA LYS A 1012 5.82 15.10 -26.18
C LYS A 1012 6.96 14.16 -25.79
N GLY A 1013 8.10 14.70 -25.34
CA GLY A 1013 9.23 13.91 -24.88
C GLY A 1013 9.00 13.17 -23.56
N GLN A 1014 9.99 12.36 -23.18
CA GLN A 1014 10.02 11.65 -21.90
C GLN A 1014 10.71 12.48 -20.82
N LEU A 1015 10.00 12.79 -19.73
CA LEU A 1015 10.52 13.44 -18.53
C LEU A 1015 10.70 12.39 -17.43
N ARG A 1016 11.89 12.23 -16.83
CA ARG A 1016 12.04 11.35 -15.66
C ARG A 1016 11.34 11.95 -14.43
N ARG A 1017 11.02 11.06 -13.49
CA ARG A 1017 10.35 11.38 -12.21
C ARG A 1017 11.21 12.13 -11.19
N ASP A 1018 12.51 12.32 -11.47
CA ASP A 1018 13.49 13.00 -10.62
C ASP A 1018 13.64 14.50 -10.95
N ALA A 1019 12.86 15.02 -11.91
CA ALA A 1019 12.85 16.44 -12.21
C ALA A 1019 12.49 17.27 -10.97
N SER A 1020 13.17 18.40 -10.78
CA SER A 1020 13.03 19.23 -9.58
C SER A 1020 13.09 20.73 -9.88
N LEU A 1021 12.42 21.49 -9.03
CA LEU A 1021 12.57 22.93 -8.88
C LEU A 1021 13.24 23.19 -7.54
N GLU A 1022 14.38 23.88 -7.57
CA GLU A 1022 15.13 24.30 -6.40
C GLU A 1022 15.08 25.83 -6.28
N LEU A 1023 14.77 26.33 -5.08
CA LEU A 1023 14.82 27.76 -4.76
C LEU A 1023 15.79 28.00 -3.62
N LYS A 1024 16.73 28.93 -3.79
CA LYS A 1024 17.77 29.20 -2.78
C LYS A 1024 17.84 30.67 -2.44
N GLN A 1025 17.87 31.01 -1.15
CA GLN A 1025 18.16 32.40 -0.76
C GLN A 1025 19.65 32.71 -0.99
N PRO A 1026 19.99 33.86 -1.60
CA PRO A 1026 21.37 34.29 -1.77
C PRO A 1026 22.04 34.48 -0.39
N VAL A 1027 23.22 33.89 -0.21
CA VAL A 1027 24.01 34.12 1.02
C VAL A 1027 24.52 35.56 0.99
N ALA A 1028 24.21 36.36 2.02
CA ALA A 1028 24.76 37.70 2.14
C ALA A 1028 26.29 37.63 2.20
N ALA A 1029 26.97 38.28 1.26
CA ALA A 1029 28.43 38.40 1.31
C ALA A 1029 28.84 39.05 2.65
N PRO A 1030 29.85 38.51 3.37
CA PRO A 1030 30.27 39.10 4.64
C PRO A 1030 30.71 40.54 4.41
N LYS A 1031 30.06 41.48 5.13
CA LYS A 1031 30.40 42.90 5.08
C LYS A 1031 31.85 43.08 5.54
N GLN A 1032 32.76 43.33 4.59
CA GLN A 1032 34.08 43.86 4.90
C GLN A 1032 33.90 45.27 5.48
N THR A 1033 33.93 45.38 6.80
CA THR A 1033 34.09 46.66 7.48
C THR A 1033 35.52 47.12 7.29
N GLY A 1034 35.72 48.08 6.39
CA GLY A 1034 36.97 48.81 6.26
C GLY A 1034 37.20 49.72 7.47
N ASN A 1035 38.30 49.48 8.19
CA ASN A 1035 39.28 50.48 8.63
C ASN A 1035 40.12 49.93 9.78
N THR A 1036 41.39 49.64 9.51
CA THR A 1036 42.55 50.04 10.33
C THR A 1036 43.82 49.52 9.65
N VAL A 1037 44.28 50.24 8.62
CA VAL A 1037 45.63 50.10 8.10
C VAL A 1037 46.46 51.24 8.64
N ALA A 1038 46.93 51.11 9.88
CA ALA A 1038 48.08 51.83 10.40
C ALA A 1038 48.50 51.21 11.75
N ALA A 1039 49.79 50.89 11.86
CA ALA A 1039 50.50 50.47 13.07
C ALA A 1039 50.30 49.02 13.56
N ALA A 1040 50.90 48.07 12.85
CA ALA A 1040 51.54 46.90 13.49
C ALA A 1040 52.65 46.32 12.59
N THR A 1041 53.48 47.19 12.01
CA THR A 1041 54.71 46.82 11.30
C THR A 1041 55.90 46.98 12.25
N LYS A 1042 56.03 46.09 13.23
CA LYS A 1042 57.26 45.79 13.99
C LYS A 1042 56.91 44.90 15.17
N GLU A 1043 57.00 43.59 14.97
CA GLU A 1043 57.36 42.56 15.97
C GLU A 1043 56.89 41.19 15.46
N ARG A 1044 57.48 40.72 14.35
CA ARG A 1044 57.52 39.29 14.00
C ARG A 1044 58.66 38.95 13.03
N ASN A 1045 59.68 39.80 12.97
CA ASN A 1045 60.99 39.45 12.40
C ASN A 1045 61.91 39.08 13.55
N GLU A 1046 61.73 37.88 14.10
CA GLU A 1046 62.76 37.17 14.86
C GLU A 1046 62.27 35.73 15.14
N ARG A 1047 62.29 34.91 14.08
CA ARG A 1047 62.50 33.44 14.09
C ARG A 1047 62.24 32.89 12.68
N ALA A 1048 63.05 33.35 11.74
CA ALA A 1048 63.24 32.72 10.44
C ALA A 1048 64.73 32.82 10.07
N ALA A 1049 65.54 32.01 10.75
CA ALA A 1049 66.94 31.76 10.42
C ALA A 1049 67.38 30.41 11.00
N ALA A 1050 67.11 29.32 10.29
CA ALA A 1050 68.03 28.18 10.16
C ALA A 1050 67.48 27.21 9.10
N ALA A 1051 68.22 27.17 7.99
CA ALA A 1051 68.38 26.11 6.99
C ALA A 1051 67.15 25.65 6.17
N SER A 1052 67.04 25.94 4.85
CA SER A 1052 67.92 25.52 3.72
C SER A 1052 67.75 24.04 3.42
N THR A 1053 67.18 23.64 2.27
CA THR A 1053 67.89 23.74 0.99
C THR A 1053 67.02 24.15 -0.22
N ARG A 1054 67.58 25.13 -0.93
CA ARG A 1054 67.31 25.63 -2.29
C ARG A 1054 67.87 24.65 -3.36
N PRO A 1055 67.73 24.88 -4.70
CA PRO A 1055 67.43 26.15 -5.37
C PRO A 1055 66.44 26.13 -6.55
N ALA A 1056 65.90 27.33 -6.82
CA ALA A 1056 65.29 27.73 -8.06
C ALA A 1056 66.29 28.49 -8.96
N ALA A 1057 66.11 28.43 -10.29
CA ALA A 1057 66.34 29.59 -11.18
C ALA A 1057 65.73 29.40 -12.59
N LYS A 1058 64.84 30.35 -12.96
CA LYS A 1058 64.77 31.15 -14.22
C LYS A 1058 64.68 30.38 -15.56
N THR A 1059 63.82 30.68 -16.53
CA THR A 1059 63.37 31.97 -17.08
C THR A 1059 62.22 31.72 -18.08
N ALA A 1060 61.47 32.77 -18.43
CA ALA A 1060 60.29 32.78 -19.30
C ALA A 1060 60.47 32.23 -20.74
N ALA A 1061 59.44 31.53 -21.24
CA ALA A 1061 59.04 31.52 -22.66
C ALA A 1061 57.61 30.94 -22.84
N ALA A 1062 56.78 31.68 -23.58
CA ALA A 1062 55.63 31.30 -24.42
C ALA A 1062 54.60 30.21 -23.98
N LYS A 1063 53.31 30.59 -24.05
CA LYS A 1063 52.16 29.66 -24.21
C LYS A 1063 52.46 28.57 -25.26
N PRO A 1064 52.07 27.31 -25.02
CA PRO A 1064 51.54 26.45 -26.05
C PRO A 1064 50.00 26.45 -26.00
N ALA A 1065 49.41 26.38 -27.18
CA ALA A 1065 47.98 26.28 -27.43
C ALA A 1065 47.32 25.09 -26.72
N ALA A 1066 46.02 25.22 -26.48
CA ALA A 1066 45.14 24.15 -26.02
C ALA A 1066 45.31 22.90 -26.90
N LYS A 1067 45.54 21.75 -26.26
CA LYS A 1067 45.42 20.44 -26.92
C LYS A 1067 43.93 20.15 -27.14
N PRO A 1068 43.55 19.57 -28.30
CA PRO A 1068 42.17 19.24 -28.60
C PRO A 1068 41.69 18.11 -27.68
N THR A 1069 40.53 18.30 -27.05
CA THR A 1069 39.81 17.24 -26.33
C THR A 1069 39.48 16.10 -27.28
N ALA A 1070 39.93 14.89 -26.95
CA ALA A 1070 39.62 13.67 -27.70
C ALA A 1070 38.10 13.44 -27.77
N LYS A 1071 37.58 13.04 -28.94
CA LYS A 1071 36.18 12.59 -29.10
C LYS A 1071 35.85 11.51 -28.07
N GLY A 1072 34.73 11.66 -27.36
CA GLY A 1072 34.20 10.63 -26.46
C GLY A 1072 33.86 9.35 -27.21
N ALA A 1073 33.89 8.21 -26.52
CA ALA A 1073 33.49 6.90 -27.05
C ALA A 1073 32.09 6.55 -26.58
N THR A 1074 31.20 6.15 -27.49
CA THR A 1074 29.90 5.56 -27.16
C THR A 1074 29.98 4.05 -27.30
N ILE A 1075 29.56 3.31 -26.26
CA ILE A 1075 29.61 1.86 -26.19
C ILE A 1075 28.23 1.33 -25.85
N ASP A 1076 27.56 0.69 -26.81
CA ASP A 1076 26.31 -0.03 -26.52
C ASP A 1076 26.61 -1.44 -26.04
N ILE A 1077 26.03 -1.85 -24.92
CA ILE A 1077 26.08 -3.21 -24.38
C ILE A 1077 24.65 -3.64 -24.07
N LYS A 1078 24.27 -4.85 -24.46
CA LYS A 1078 22.98 -5.44 -24.10
C LYS A 1078 23.14 -6.77 -23.40
N VAL A 1079 22.12 -7.15 -22.64
CA VAL A 1079 21.97 -8.52 -22.17
C VAL A 1079 21.58 -9.41 -23.36
N VAL A 1080 22.17 -10.59 -23.45
CA VAL A 1080 21.73 -11.64 -24.38
C VAL A 1080 20.58 -12.38 -23.70
N GLU A 1081 19.38 -12.28 -24.28
CA GLU A 1081 18.15 -12.88 -23.73
C GLU A 1081 18.37 -14.36 -23.39
N HIS A 1082 18.02 -14.73 -22.16
CA HIS A 1082 18.07 -16.10 -21.63
C HIS A 1082 19.47 -16.72 -21.51
N GLU A 1083 20.55 -15.95 -21.66
CA GLU A 1083 21.92 -16.47 -21.61
C GLU A 1083 22.77 -15.99 -20.42
N MET A 1084 22.28 -15.05 -19.60
CA MET A 1084 23.05 -14.42 -18.51
C MET A 1084 24.44 -13.94 -18.96
N LYS A 1085 24.50 -13.24 -20.09
CA LYS A 1085 25.72 -12.70 -20.69
C LYS A 1085 25.50 -11.28 -21.21
N PHE A 1086 26.58 -10.52 -21.26
CA PHE A 1086 26.63 -9.32 -22.09
C PHE A 1086 26.91 -9.71 -23.54
N ASP A 1087 26.32 -9.02 -24.51
CA ASP A 1087 26.56 -9.25 -25.93
C ASP A 1087 27.99 -8.90 -26.37
N LYS A 1088 28.69 -8.10 -25.57
CA LYS A 1088 30.11 -7.76 -25.72
C LYS A 1088 30.91 -8.31 -24.56
N GLU A 1089 31.84 -9.21 -24.86
CA GLU A 1089 32.81 -9.71 -23.89
C GLU A 1089 33.93 -8.69 -23.63
N THR A 1090 34.27 -7.85 -24.61
CA THR A 1090 35.31 -6.82 -24.47
C THR A 1090 35.01 -5.56 -25.27
N PHE A 1091 35.49 -4.41 -24.79
CA PHE A 1091 35.55 -3.17 -25.57
C PHE A 1091 36.76 -2.32 -25.16
N THR A 1092 37.24 -1.45 -26.04
CA THR A 1092 38.49 -0.69 -25.83
C THR A 1092 38.24 0.82 -25.79
N VAL A 1093 38.87 1.49 -24.82
CA VAL A 1093 38.84 2.96 -24.62
C VAL A 1093 40.25 3.47 -24.31
N LYS A 1094 40.52 4.76 -24.51
CA LYS A 1094 41.82 5.37 -24.14
C LYS A 1094 41.80 5.87 -22.70
N ALA A 1095 42.96 5.82 -22.04
CA ALA A 1095 43.14 6.41 -20.71
C ALA A 1095 42.68 7.88 -20.67
N GLY A 1096 41.82 8.23 -19.72
CA GLY A 1096 41.26 9.58 -19.56
C GLY A 1096 40.18 9.98 -20.59
N GLN A 1097 39.72 9.04 -21.44
CA GLN A 1097 38.67 9.30 -22.43
C GLN A 1097 37.28 9.33 -21.77
N LYS A 1098 36.41 10.30 -22.12
CA LYS A 1098 34.98 10.23 -21.76
C LYS A 1098 34.29 9.08 -22.51
N VAL A 1099 33.57 8.24 -21.77
CA VAL A 1099 32.82 7.08 -22.25
C VAL A 1099 31.35 7.26 -21.92
N THR A 1100 30.49 7.11 -22.92
CA THR A 1100 29.03 6.95 -22.76
C THR A 1100 28.70 5.49 -23.00
N LEU A 1101 28.20 4.79 -22.00
CA LEU A 1101 27.84 3.39 -22.08
C LEU A 1101 26.31 3.25 -22.03
N ASN A 1102 25.72 2.75 -23.11
CA ASN A 1102 24.30 2.47 -23.20
C ASN A 1102 24.07 1.00 -22.88
N PHE A 1103 23.48 0.70 -21.72
CA PHE A 1103 23.15 -0.63 -21.28
C PHE A 1103 21.67 -0.95 -21.55
N SER A 1104 21.38 -2.01 -22.30
CA SER A 1104 20.01 -2.44 -22.61
C SER A 1104 19.75 -3.83 -22.01
N ASN A 1105 18.63 -3.99 -21.34
CA ASN A 1105 18.21 -5.27 -20.80
C ASN A 1105 16.95 -5.78 -21.51
N PRO A 1106 17.07 -6.48 -22.64
CA PRO A 1106 15.91 -7.11 -23.28
C PRO A 1106 15.42 -8.38 -22.56
N ASP A 1107 16.17 -8.89 -21.59
CA ASP A 1107 15.86 -10.13 -20.88
C ASP A 1107 14.68 -9.95 -19.89
N PHE A 1108 14.02 -11.05 -19.54
CA PHE A 1108 12.88 -11.06 -18.60
C PHE A 1108 13.32 -10.91 -17.13
N MET A 1109 14.62 -11.05 -16.84
CA MET A 1109 15.22 -10.82 -15.53
C MET A 1109 15.89 -9.46 -15.48
N GLN A 1110 15.99 -8.86 -14.28
CA GLN A 1110 16.70 -7.60 -14.11
C GLN A 1110 18.22 -7.81 -14.15
N HIS A 1111 18.93 -6.85 -14.76
CA HIS A 1111 20.39 -6.87 -14.83
C HIS A 1111 20.98 -5.49 -14.57
N ASN A 1112 22.21 -5.45 -14.10
CA ASN A 1112 22.99 -4.21 -13.99
C ASN A 1112 24.35 -4.37 -14.68
N PHE A 1113 25.01 -3.24 -14.93
CA PHE A 1113 26.38 -3.16 -15.41
C PHE A 1113 27.24 -2.48 -14.34
N VAL A 1114 28.29 -3.15 -13.86
CA VAL A 1114 29.20 -2.62 -12.84
C VAL A 1114 30.64 -2.73 -13.33
N LEU A 1115 31.32 -1.61 -13.53
CA LEU A 1115 32.74 -1.55 -13.87
C LEU A 1115 33.59 -1.53 -12.59
N ILE A 1116 34.62 -2.37 -12.55
CA ILE A 1116 35.42 -2.60 -11.33
C ILE A 1116 36.93 -2.53 -11.57
N MET A 1117 37.69 -2.37 -10.49
CA MET A 1117 39.14 -2.31 -10.51
C MET A 1117 39.79 -3.65 -10.98
N PRO A 1118 40.96 -3.62 -11.64
CA PRO A 1118 41.62 -4.83 -12.13
C PRO A 1118 41.91 -5.83 -11.01
N GLY A 1119 41.60 -7.12 -11.23
CA GLY A 1119 41.84 -8.20 -10.27
C GLY A 1119 40.84 -8.29 -9.11
N THR A 1120 39.72 -7.55 -9.15
CA THR A 1120 38.76 -7.49 -8.03
C THR A 1120 37.43 -8.22 -8.27
N LEU A 1121 37.25 -8.89 -9.42
CA LEU A 1121 36.00 -9.55 -9.82
C LEU A 1121 35.44 -10.50 -8.75
N GLU A 1122 36.25 -11.43 -8.24
CA GLU A 1122 35.79 -12.38 -7.22
C GLU A 1122 35.44 -11.70 -5.89
N LYS A 1123 36.14 -10.62 -5.53
CA LYS A 1123 35.89 -9.85 -4.30
C LYS A 1123 34.57 -9.09 -4.39
N VAL A 1124 34.34 -8.39 -5.50
CA VAL A 1124 33.10 -7.63 -5.75
C VAL A 1124 31.91 -8.57 -5.88
N GLY A 1125 32.06 -9.67 -6.64
CA GLY A 1125 31.01 -10.66 -6.82
C GLY A 1125 30.60 -11.38 -5.53
N LYS A 1126 31.55 -11.77 -4.67
CA LYS A 1126 31.21 -12.32 -3.34
C LYS A 1126 30.51 -11.29 -2.46
N ALA A 1127 30.89 -10.03 -2.53
CA ALA A 1127 30.23 -8.96 -1.78
C ALA A 1127 28.81 -8.69 -2.27
N SER A 1128 28.55 -8.82 -3.58
CA SER A 1128 27.20 -8.71 -4.12
C SER A 1128 26.34 -9.94 -3.79
N ASP A 1129 26.91 -11.14 -3.72
CA ASP A 1129 26.21 -12.33 -3.19
C ASP A 1129 25.81 -12.15 -1.72
N VAL A 1130 26.58 -11.42 -0.92
CA VAL A 1130 26.22 -11.09 0.47
C VAL A 1130 25.03 -10.11 0.51
N LEU A 1131 24.91 -9.20 -0.46
CA LEU A 1131 23.73 -8.31 -0.58
C LEU A 1131 22.44 -9.07 -0.90
N ALA A 1132 22.52 -10.31 -1.37
CA ALA A 1132 21.34 -11.18 -1.51
C ALA A 1132 20.67 -11.49 -0.17
N ARG A 1133 21.41 -11.37 0.94
CA ARG A 1133 20.93 -11.60 2.31
C ARG A 1133 20.45 -10.32 2.98
N ASP A 1134 20.65 -9.17 2.34
CA ASP A 1134 20.16 -7.88 2.80
C ASP A 1134 18.73 -7.69 2.29
N PRO A 1135 17.73 -7.49 3.16
CA PRO A 1135 16.33 -7.28 2.72
C PRO A 1135 16.17 -6.04 1.83
N LYS A 1136 17.14 -5.10 1.83
CA LYS A 1136 17.20 -3.95 0.92
C LYS A 1136 18.16 -4.17 -0.26
N GLY A 1137 18.56 -5.40 -0.55
CA GLY A 1137 19.55 -5.72 -1.59
C GLY A 1137 19.13 -5.22 -2.99
N ALA A 1138 17.85 -5.39 -3.34
CA ALA A 1138 17.26 -4.91 -4.59
C ALA A 1138 17.19 -3.37 -4.64
N GLU A 1139 16.80 -2.71 -3.53
CA GLU A 1139 16.81 -1.24 -3.41
C GLU A 1139 18.24 -0.67 -3.57
N LYS A 1140 19.25 -1.44 -3.13
CA LYS A 1140 20.67 -1.13 -3.31
C LYS A 1140 21.20 -1.54 -4.69
N ASN A 1141 20.32 -1.96 -5.60
CA ASN A 1141 20.64 -2.43 -6.96
C ASN A 1141 21.65 -3.60 -6.99
N TYR A 1142 21.81 -4.31 -5.88
CA TYR A 1142 22.87 -5.30 -5.63
C TYR A 1142 24.30 -4.79 -5.91
N ILE A 1143 24.54 -3.49 -5.75
CA ILE A 1143 25.87 -2.89 -5.91
C ILE A 1143 26.55 -2.83 -4.53
N PRO A 1144 27.62 -3.59 -4.27
CA PRO A 1144 28.32 -3.54 -3.00
C PRO A 1144 28.99 -2.18 -2.79
N ASN A 1145 28.81 -1.60 -1.59
CA ASN A 1145 29.45 -0.33 -1.23
C ASN A 1145 30.94 -0.55 -0.93
N MET A 1146 31.77 -0.47 -1.98
CA MET A 1146 33.21 -0.71 -1.89
C MET A 1146 33.99 0.11 -2.90
N THR A 1147 35.23 0.46 -2.55
CA THR A 1147 36.13 1.32 -3.34
C THR A 1147 36.54 0.73 -4.69
N GLU A 1148 36.36 -0.57 -4.86
CA GLU A 1148 36.69 -1.34 -6.05
C GLU A 1148 35.65 -1.18 -7.18
N VAL A 1149 34.45 -0.69 -6.88
CA VAL A 1149 33.43 -0.32 -7.86
C VAL A 1149 33.76 1.08 -8.40
N ILE A 1150 34.02 1.16 -9.70
CA ILE A 1150 34.39 2.41 -10.39
C ILE A 1150 33.12 3.17 -10.79
N VAL A 1151 32.19 2.48 -11.44
CA VAL A 1151 30.91 3.04 -11.87
C VAL A 1151 29.91 1.92 -12.13
N ALA A 1152 28.62 2.17 -11.93
CA ALA A 1152 27.57 1.17 -12.06
C ALA A 1152 26.26 1.78 -12.56
N THR A 1153 25.47 1.00 -13.30
CA THR A 1153 24.06 1.32 -13.54
C THR A 1153 23.22 0.87 -12.34
N PRO A 1154 22.05 1.48 -12.09
CA PRO A 1154 21.00 0.82 -11.32
C PRO A 1154 20.65 -0.55 -11.91
N LEU A 1155 19.85 -1.29 -11.14
CA LEU A 1155 19.23 -2.52 -11.60
C LEU A 1155 18.21 -2.16 -12.69
N VAL A 1156 18.43 -2.66 -13.90
CA VAL A 1156 17.63 -2.31 -15.08
C VAL A 1156 16.57 -3.37 -15.30
N ASP A 1157 15.30 -2.92 -15.31
CA ASP A 1157 14.13 -3.75 -15.54
C ASP A 1157 14.12 -4.45 -16.91
N PRO A 1158 13.31 -5.51 -17.09
CA PRO A 1158 13.05 -6.10 -18.39
C PRO A 1158 12.59 -5.06 -19.42
N GLN A 1159 13.15 -5.16 -20.62
CA GLN A 1159 13.06 -4.16 -21.71
C GLN A 1159 13.57 -2.74 -21.36
N GLY A 1160 14.15 -2.57 -20.17
CA GLY A 1160 14.73 -1.33 -19.70
C GLY A 1160 16.05 -1.01 -20.40
N ARG A 1161 16.40 0.27 -20.34
CA ARG A 1161 17.68 0.79 -20.82
C ARG A 1161 18.20 1.81 -19.83
N GLU A 1162 19.52 1.84 -19.65
CA GLU A 1162 20.19 2.82 -18.81
C GLU A 1162 21.46 3.31 -19.49
N THR A 1163 21.73 4.61 -19.41
CA THR A 1163 22.93 5.22 -19.98
C THR A 1163 23.83 5.73 -18.86
N LEU A 1164 25.11 5.41 -18.95
CA LEU A 1164 26.12 5.73 -17.95
C LEU A 1164 27.24 6.53 -18.60
N VAL A 1165 27.56 7.70 -18.06
CA VAL A 1165 28.64 8.57 -18.57
C VAL A 1165 29.77 8.63 -17.55
N PHE A 1166 30.97 8.22 -17.94
CA PHE A 1166 32.14 8.19 -17.06
C PHE A 1166 33.42 8.51 -17.80
N THR A 1167 34.49 8.84 -17.06
CA THR A 1167 35.83 8.99 -17.64
C THR A 1167 36.60 7.68 -17.43
N ALA A 1168 37.13 7.10 -18.50
CA ALA A 1168 37.95 5.91 -18.44
C ALA A 1168 39.18 6.13 -17.53
N PRO A 1169 39.57 5.16 -16.70
CA PRO A 1169 40.71 5.29 -15.79
C PRO A 1169 42.00 5.77 -16.49
N ASP A 1170 42.80 6.61 -15.82
CA ASP A 1170 44.05 7.14 -16.39
C ASP A 1170 45.16 6.09 -16.53
N LYS A 1171 45.03 4.96 -15.82
CA LYS A 1171 45.99 3.87 -15.83
C LYS A 1171 45.60 2.83 -16.88
N PRO A 1172 46.42 2.61 -17.93
CA PRO A 1172 46.18 1.54 -18.90
C PRO A 1172 46.12 0.16 -18.23
N GLY A 1173 45.23 -0.70 -18.71
CA GLY A 1173 44.99 -2.01 -18.12
C GLY A 1173 43.62 -2.59 -18.49
N GLU A 1174 43.36 -3.79 -17.99
CA GLU A 1174 42.10 -4.51 -18.18
C GLU A 1174 41.20 -4.31 -16.95
N TYR A 1175 40.06 -3.66 -17.16
CA TYR A 1175 39.07 -3.35 -16.12
C TYR A 1175 37.85 -4.23 -16.35
N PRO A 1176 37.58 -5.21 -15.46
CA PRO A 1176 36.40 -6.05 -15.61
C PRO A 1176 35.12 -5.22 -15.46
N PHE A 1177 34.07 -5.61 -16.18
CA PHE A 1177 32.71 -5.22 -15.87
C PHE A 1177 31.86 -6.46 -15.65
N VAL A 1178 30.83 -6.34 -14.81
CA VAL A 1178 30.12 -7.49 -14.27
C VAL A 1178 28.68 -7.14 -13.93
N CYS A 1179 27.79 -8.13 -14.03
CA CYS A 1179 26.46 -8.05 -13.42
C CYS A 1179 26.55 -8.51 -11.96
N THR A 1180 26.20 -7.63 -11.02
CA THR A 1180 26.28 -7.91 -9.58
C THR A 1180 24.97 -8.38 -8.97
N VAL A 1181 23.94 -8.61 -9.79
CA VAL A 1181 22.79 -9.41 -9.34
C VAL A 1181 23.32 -10.74 -8.77
N PRO A 1182 22.85 -11.17 -7.58
CA PRO A 1182 23.41 -12.32 -6.89
C PRO A 1182 23.52 -13.55 -7.79
N GLY A 1183 24.66 -14.23 -7.77
CA GLY A 1183 24.91 -15.37 -8.66
C GLY A 1183 25.47 -15.00 -10.03
N HIS A 1184 25.01 -13.90 -10.65
CA HIS A 1184 25.25 -13.60 -12.08
C HIS A 1184 26.72 -13.35 -12.41
N TRP A 1185 27.48 -12.73 -11.50
CA TRP A 1185 28.87 -12.35 -11.73
C TRP A 1185 29.80 -13.51 -12.15
N ARG A 1186 29.43 -14.76 -11.84
CA ARG A 1186 30.17 -15.98 -12.21
C ARG A 1186 30.14 -16.27 -13.72
N LEU A 1187 29.09 -15.84 -14.41
CA LEU A 1187 28.84 -16.12 -15.83
C LEU A 1187 28.69 -14.84 -16.67
N MET A 1188 28.26 -13.75 -16.06
CA MET A 1188 27.92 -12.48 -16.71
C MET A 1188 28.95 -11.39 -16.40
N ASN A 1189 30.11 -11.48 -17.04
CA ASN A 1189 31.18 -10.49 -16.94
C ASN A 1189 31.92 -10.32 -18.28
N GLY A 1190 32.65 -9.21 -18.41
CA GLY A 1190 33.50 -8.90 -19.55
C GLY A 1190 34.62 -7.93 -19.16
N VAL A 1191 35.37 -7.43 -20.15
CA VAL A 1191 36.56 -6.59 -19.89
C VAL A 1191 36.58 -5.32 -20.75
N MET A 1192 36.66 -4.17 -20.09
CA MET A 1192 37.03 -2.91 -20.72
C MET A 1192 38.56 -2.78 -20.77
N LYS A 1193 39.13 -2.67 -21.97
CA LYS A 1193 40.56 -2.45 -22.20
C LYS A 1193 40.85 -0.96 -22.25
N VAL A 1194 41.66 -0.47 -21.32
CA VAL A 1194 42.14 0.91 -21.33
C VAL A 1194 43.54 0.95 -21.95
N GLU A 1195 43.65 1.57 -23.12
CA GLU A 1195 44.92 1.73 -23.82
C GLU A 1195 45.61 3.04 -23.45
N ALA A 1196 46.95 3.05 -23.51
CA ALA A 1196 47.71 4.28 -23.34
C ALA A 1196 47.28 5.30 -24.40
N SER A 1197 46.93 6.51 -23.96
CA SER A 1197 46.65 7.59 -24.89
C SER A 1197 47.94 7.99 -25.60
N ASN A 1198 48.13 7.52 -26.84
CA ASN A 1198 49.14 8.08 -27.74
C ASN A 1198 48.72 9.51 -28.09
N LEU A 1199 49.19 10.47 -27.30
CA LEU A 1199 49.15 11.90 -27.60
C LEU A 1199 50.34 12.29 -28.46
#